data_AF-A0A963DAM7-F1
#
_entry.id   AF-A0A963DAM7-F1
#
_cell.length_a   1.000
_cell.length_b   1.000
_cell.length_c   1.000
_cell.angle_alpha   90.00
_cell.angle_beta   90.00
_cell.angle_gamma   90.00
#
_symmetry.space_group_name_H-M   'P 1'
#
loop_
_entity.id
_entity.type
_entity.pdbx_description
1 polymer ?
#
loop_
_entity_poly.entity_id
_entity_poly.type
_entity_poly.pdbx_seq_one_letter_code
_entity_poly.pdbx_strand_id
1 'polypeptide(L)'
;MANLTPSDSFAALQLANYLLTAGLLVVAWRHDRRLFWVMPAAIAYGFLVEYSQVSKAVPPYHYTEALVALPGPVPLGVVLSWGTILYAVLATVRALAVPGWLAPVVAGLLATTIDFVSDPAFVSLGFWVWDIPGQWFGIPWTNYVGWFVIVASFTAWLGVLRHHGPQKPWFEMLAPWLAVPLAFGCFVAIMLGYLWLESRAVLDPSSLVALLFALAALPVLARLRRFSGGQPLSLAVLAAPLFLYGTSLLILFAGGLHRRETELAIVMPGFTLLGLAGFLWPYRFGEGLRRIGDAVASGIQLSRRALAALLLVAAASGAALVALTPDKGLIGPVELPSDDAFLPSQDVQWWYWTGHLESEEGRRFGFEVVFFTFDSFAFMRDQLVQVAITDVEDDSFHFAEHLEFHLPARADGRFDLRVGPGDIVRAVGDDRLDRLHSEVDGYVLDLELEASKPPALHYGGDAHPYRFGGYTYYYSRVSMKTRGTLSVGGKTYKVSGSSWFDRQYGELYQAIVKGWQWFAIELDDDRQIMLYDILGAENKVERSGSITDAAGNTRPIVGHQFKVEVLGRWRSPHTGCVYPSGWRVEVDGETFEVEPMVKDQELRAKHGFWPGPEYWEGAATVSGSSAGRAYVELNGFCRGAEGTLAF
;
A
#
# COMPACT_ATOMS: atom_id res chain seq x y z
N MET A 1 14.73 -11.00 -9.21
CA MET A 1 13.66 -11.71 -8.47
C MET A 1 14.25 -12.18 -7.15
N ALA A 2 13.79 -11.65 -6.03
CA ALA A 2 14.21 -12.11 -4.72
C ALA A 2 13.81 -13.59 -4.54
N ASN A 3 14.68 -14.39 -3.92
CA ASN A 3 14.31 -15.75 -3.55
C ASN A 3 13.31 -15.68 -2.39
N LEU A 4 12.16 -16.34 -2.51
CA LEU A 4 11.23 -16.54 -1.39
C LEU A 4 11.99 -17.21 -0.24
N THR A 5 12.01 -16.58 0.92
CA THR A 5 12.63 -17.16 2.12
C THR A 5 11.57 -17.84 3.00
N PRO A 6 11.94 -18.91 3.72
CA PRO A 6 11.05 -19.56 4.68
C PRO A 6 10.60 -18.57 5.76
N SER A 7 9.29 -18.55 6.03
CA SER A 7 8.72 -17.70 7.07
C SER A 7 8.46 -18.46 8.35
N ASP A 8 9.16 -18.08 9.41
CA ASP A 8 8.89 -18.55 10.77
C ASP A 8 7.55 -18.02 11.29
N SER A 9 7.19 -16.79 10.91
CA SER A 9 5.94 -16.11 11.30
C SER A 9 4.68 -16.78 10.76
N PHE A 10 4.78 -17.45 9.62
CA PHE A 10 3.64 -18.13 8.97
C PHE A 10 3.78 -19.65 8.86
N ALA A 11 4.86 -20.23 9.40
CA ALA A 11 5.11 -21.66 9.34
C ALA A 11 3.91 -22.48 9.86
N ALA A 12 3.30 -22.05 10.97
CA ALA A 12 2.14 -22.70 11.57
C ALA A 12 0.90 -22.66 10.66
N LEU A 13 0.62 -21.50 10.04
CA LEU A 13 -0.51 -21.34 9.14
C LEU A 13 -0.33 -22.18 7.87
N GLN A 14 0.86 -22.14 7.26
CA GLN A 14 1.16 -22.93 6.07
C GLN A 14 1.11 -24.42 6.37
N LEU A 15 1.69 -24.87 7.49
CA LEU A 15 1.62 -26.27 7.91
C LEU A 15 0.17 -26.71 8.17
N ALA A 16 -0.65 -25.87 8.81
CA ALA A 16 -2.07 -26.16 9.01
C ALA A 16 -2.81 -26.32 7.68
N ASN A 17 -2.53 -25.45 6.70
CA ASN A 17 -3.07 -25.56 5.35
C ASN A 17 -2.61 -26.85 4.65
N TYR A 18 -1.35 -27.26 4.81
CA TYR A 18 -0.84 -28.50 4.19
C TYR A 18 -1.52 -29.73 4.80
N LEU A 19 -1.67 -29.77 6.12
CA LEU A 19 -2.36 -30.83 6.84
C LEU A 19 -3.86 -30.88 6.49
N LEU A 20 -4.49 -29.72 6.35
CA LEU A 20 -5.87 -29.60 5.88
C LEU A 20 -6.02 -30.20 4.48
N THR A 21 -5.14 -29.85 3.54
CA THR A 21 -5.18 -30.40 2.17
C THR A 21 -4.97 -31.91 2.15
N ALA A 22 -4.00 -32.43 2.92
CA ALA A 22 -3.79 -33.86 3.06
C ALA A 22 -5.03 -34.58 3.64
N GLY A 23 -5.64 -34.01 4.69
CA GLY A 23 -6.87 -34.53 5.29
C GLY A 23 -8.03 -34.56 4.31
N LEU A 24 -8.23 -33.47 3.55
CA LEU A 24 -9.29 -33.38 2.54
C LEU A 24 -9.06 -34.32 1.36
N LEU A 25 -7.82 -34.56 0.94
CA LEU A 25 -7.49 -35.58 -0.06
C LEU A 25 -7.88 -36.99 0.41
N VAL A 26 -7.61 -37.32 1.67
CA VAL A 26 -8.01 -38.62 2.27
C VAL A 26 -9.53 -38.74 2.34
N VAL A 27 -10.23 -37.66 2.74
CA VAL A 27 -11.69 -37.62 2.76
C VAL A 27 -12.25 -37.80 1.34
N ALA A 28 -11.74 -37.07 0.36
CA ALA A 28 -12.16 -37.18 -1.04
C ALA A 28 -11.92 -38.59 -1.59
N TRP A 29 -10.76 -39.19 -1.31
CA TRP A 29 -10.46 -40.57 -1.70
C TRP A 29 -11.46 -41.58 -1.13
N ARG A 30 -11.82 -41.44 0.15
CA ARG A 30 -12.71 -42.38 0.85
C ARG A 30 -14.19 -42.20 0.50
N HIS A 31 -14.63 -40.96 0.28
CA HIS A 31 -16.05 -40.63 0.19
C HIS A 31 -16.51 -40.19 -1.21
N ASP A 32 -15.65 -39.60 -2.05
CA ASP A 32 -16.00 -39.19 -3.41
C ASP A 32 -14.82 -39.21 -4.37
N ARG A 33 -14.55 -40.38 -4.96
CA ARG A 33 -13.44 -40.57 -5.92
C ARG A 33 -13.56 -39.69 -7.17
N ARG A 34 -14.74 -39.16 -7.51
CA ARG A 34 -14.91 -38.22 -8.64
C ARG A 34 -14.41 -36.82 -8.29
N LEU A 35 -14.51 -36.43 -7.01
CA LEU A 35 -13.97 -35.16 -6.52
C LEU A 35 -12.50 -35.28 -6.09
N PHE A 36 -12.03 -36.49 -5.76
CA PHE A 36 -10.62 -36.73 -5.50
C PHE A 36 -9.74 -36.24 -6.66
N TRP A 37 -10.07 -36.58 -7.90
CA TRP A 37 -9.29 -36.16 -9.09
C TRP A 37 -9.37 -34.67 -9.40
N VAL A 38 -10.35 -33.97 -8.84
CA VAL A 38 -10.47 -32.52 -8.98
C VAL A 38 -9.39 -31.81 -8.17
N MET A 39 -9.04 -32.29 -6.96
CA MET A 39 -8.08 -31.60 -6.10
C MET A 39 -6.68 -31.47 -6.74
N PRO A 40 -6.04 -32.55 -7.23
CA PRO A 40 -4.74 -32.43 -7.92
C PRO A 40 -4.80 -31.58 -9.19
N ALA A 41 -5.87 -31.70 -9.98
CA ALA A 41 -6.05 -30.88 -11.18
C ALA A 41 -6.23 -29.39 -10.82
N ALA A 42 -6.95 -29.09 -9.74
CA ALA A 42 -7.15 -27.74 -9.22
C ALA A 42 -5.86 -27.14 -8.64
N ILE A 43 -5.03 -27.94 -7.98
CA ILE A 43 -3.66 -27.54 -7.56
C ILE A 43 -2.85 -27.17 -8.80
N ALA A 44 -2.82 -28.03 -9.82
CA ALA A 44 -2.11 -27.73 -11.06
C ALA A 44 -2.65 -26.48 -11.78
N TYR A 45 -3.97 -26.28 -11.77
CA TYR A 45 -4.61 -25.11 -12.36
C TYR A 45 -4.30 -23.83 -11.59
N GLY A 46 -4.39 -23.86 -10.26
CA GLY A 46 -4.00 -22.76 -9.39
C GLY A 46 -2.55 -22.37 -9.62
N PHE A 47 -1.63 -23.34 -9.66
CA PHE A 47 -0.23 -23.05 -9.98
C PHE A 47 -0.06 -22.36 -11.32
N LEU A 48 -0.75 -22.82 -12.37
CA LEU A 48 -0.68 -22.18 -13.69
C LEU A 48 -1.17 -20.73 -13.66
N VAL A 49 -2.28 -20.47 -12.96
CA VAL A 49 -2.82 -19.11 -12.77
C VAL A 49 -1.82 -18.24 -12.01
N GLU A 50 -1.39 -18.66 -10.83
CA GLU A 50 -0.45 -17.93 -9.97
C GLU A 50 0.84 -17.62 -10.72
N TYR A 51 1.48 -18.66 -11.28
CA TYR A 51 2.70 -18.55 -12.05
C TYR A 51 2.57 -17.53 -13.19
N SER A 52 1.44 -17.54 -13.90
CA SER A 52 1.19 -16.61 -15.01
C SER A 52 1.11 -15.14 -14.57
N GLN A 53 0.74 -14.87 -13.31
CA GLN A 53 0.67 -13.52 -12.78
C GLN A 53 2.02 -13.07 -12.24
N VAL A 54 2.67 -13.88 -11.40
CA VAL A 54 3.89 -13.49 -10.68
C VAL A 54 5.17 -13.65 -11.48
N SER A 55 5.15 -14.39 -12.60
CA SER A 55 6.33 -14.61 -13.46
C SER A 55 6.45 -13.61 -14.62
N LYS A 56 5.62 -12.56 -14.64
CA LYS A 56 5.71 -11.48 -15.63
C LYS A 56 6.97 -10.64 -15.39
N ALA A 57 7.43 -9.93 -16.42
CA ALA A 57 8.56 -9.00 -16.32
C ALA A 57 8.29 -7.88 -15.30
N VAL A 58 7.04 -7.41 -15.25
CA VAL A 58 6.48 -6.57 -14.20
C VAL A 58 5.23 -7.29 -13.68
N PRO A 59 5.31 -8.02 -12.57
CA PRO A 59 4.14 -8.67 -11.99
C PRO A 59 3.21 -7.61 -11.37
N PRO A 60 1.90 -7.89 -11.25
CA PRO A 60 0.95 -6.99 -10.60
C PRO A 60 1.02 -7.06 -9.06
N TYR A 61 1.56 -8.16 -8.55
CA TYR A 61 1.83 -8.40 -7.14
C TYR A 61 2.92 -9.46 -7.01
N HIS A 62 3.53 -9.55 -5.84
CA HIS A 62 4.52 -10.57 -5.55
C HIS A 62 4.30 -11.19 -4.17
N TYR A 63 4.68 -12.46 -4.04
CA TYR A 63 4.73 -13.14 -2.76
C TYR A 63 6.01 -12.75 -2.02
N THR A 64 5.90 -12.55 -0.71
CA THR A 64 7.02 -12.16 0.15
C THR A 64 7.66 -13.39 0.80
N GLU A 65 6.84 -14.35 1.19
CA GLU A 65 7.22 -15.42 2.12
C GLU A 65 6.55 -16.76 1.76
N ALA A 66 7.31 -17.86 1.89
CA ALA A 66 6.77 -19.21 1.65
C ALA A 66 7.54 -20.28 2.43
N LEU A 67 6.82 -21.23 3.06
CA LEU A 67 7.46 -22.39 3.68
C LEU A 67 8.10 -23.30 2.62
N VAL A 68 7.41 -23.45 1.48
CA VAL A 68 7.93 -24.14 0.29
C VAL A 68 7.61 -23.27 -0.92
N ALA A 69 8.64 -22.88 -1.66
CA ALA A 69 8.51 -22.12 -2.91
C ALA A 69 8.56 -23.05 -4.13
N LEU A 70 7.63 -22.85 -5.05
CA LEU A 70 7.57 -23.48 -6.37
C LEU A 70 8.19 -22.55 -7.43
N PRO A 71 8.46 -23.01 -8.67
CA PRO A 71 8.96 -22.15 -9.74
C PRO A 71 8.11 -20.91 -9.95
N GLY A 72 8.74 -19.79 -10.33
CA GLY A 72 8.05 -18.51 -10.53
C GLY A 72 7.59 -17.88 -9.22
N PRO A 73 8.49 -17.73 -8.24
CA PRO A 73 8.21 -17.66 -6.79
C PRO A 73 6.74 -17.85 -6.35
N VAL A 74 6.16 -19.04 -6.54
CA VAL A 74 4.78 -19.35 -6.08
C VAL A 74 4.82 -20.15 -4.78
N PRO A 75 4.16 -19.71 -3.68
CA PRO A 75 4.09 -20.50 -2.46
C PRO A 75 3.26 -21.78 -2.65
N LEU A 76 3.78 -22.93 -2.22
CA LEU A 76 3.05 -24.20 -2.26
C LEU A 76 1.72 -24.10 -1.51
N GLY A 77 1.67 -23.35 -0.40
CA GLY A 77 0.44 -23.16 0.38
C GLY A 77 -0.71 -22.57 -0.42
N VAL A 78 -0.45 -21.54 -1.22
CA VAL A 78 -1.47 -20.91 -2.06
C VAL A 78 -2.05 -21.92 -3.05
N VAL A 79 -1.18 -22.69 -3.70
CA VAL A 79 -1.59 -23.71 -4.68
C VAL A 79 -2.37 -24.85 -4.03
N LEU A 80 -2.00 -25.27 -2.82
CA LEU A 80 -2.76 -26.25 -2.05
C LEU A 80 -4.14 -25.70 -1.66
N SER A 81 -4.24 -24.41 -1.31
CA SER A 81 -5.51 -23.75 -1.01
C SER A 81 -6.44 -23.74 -2.23
N TRP A 82 -5.94 -23.45 -3.44
CA TRP A 82 -6.71 -23.59 -4.68
C TRP A 82 -7.38 -24.97 -4.79
N GLY A 83 -6.63 -26.04 -4.50
CA GLY A 83 -7.16 -27.41 -4.48
C GLY A 83 -8.31 -27.62 -3.49
N THR A 84 -8.14 -27.14 -2.25
CA THR A 84 -9.16 -27.29 -1.20
C THR A 84 -10.40 -26.43 -1.43
N ILE A 85 -10.23 -25.21 -1.97
CA ILE A 85 -11.32 -24.30 -2.32
C ILE A 85 -12.16 -24.92 -3.45
N LEU A 86 -11.53 -25.32 -4.56
CA LEU A 86 -12.25 -25.93 -5.68
C LEU A 86 -12.98 -27.22 -5.29
N TYR A 87 -12.35 -28.05 -4.44
CA TYR A 87 -12.99 -29.23 -3.87
C TYR A 87 -14.24 -28.86 -3.07
N ALA A 88 -14.13 -27.91 -2.14
CA ALA A 88 -15.24 -27.53 -1.30
C ALA A 88 -16.39 -26.91 -2.09
N VAL A 89 -16.07 -26.04 -3.04
CA VAL A 89 -17.02 -25.41 -3.95
C VAL A 89 -17.74 -26.45 -4.80
N LEU A 90 -17.03 -27.35 -5.48
CA LEU A 90 -17.64 -28.33 -6.37
C LEU A 90 -18.42 -29.42 -5.62
N ALA A 91 -17.97 -29.81 -4.44
CA ALA A 91 -18.73 -30.68 -3.54
C ALA A 91 -20.07 -30.03 -3.17
N THR A 92 -20.04 -28.75 -2.80
CA THR A 92 -21.22 -27.97 -2.43
C THR A 92 -22.18 -27.81 -3.62
N VAL A 93 -21.68 -27.38 -4.78
CA VAL A 93 -22.49 -27.23 -6.00
C VAL A 93 -23.18 -28.54 -6.40
N ARG A 94 -22.48 -29.68 -6.25
CA ARG A 94 -23.07 -31.01 -6.49
C ARG A 94 -24.16 -31.35 -5.48
N ALA A 95 -23.97 -31.04 -4.19
CA ALA A 95 -24.97 -31.27 -3.16
C ALA A 95 -26.21 -30.36 -3.32
N LEU A 96 -26.03 -29.16 -3.88
CA LEU A 96 -27.11 -28.23 -4.21
C LEU A 96 -27.98 -28.66 -5.40
N ALA A 97 -27.51 -29.61 -6.22
CA ALA A 97 -28.18 -30.06 -7.45
C ALA A 97 -28.53 -28.90 -8.40
N VAL A 98 -27.62 -27.93 -8.53
CA VAL A 98 -27.78 -26.75 -9.39
C VAL A 98 -27.88 -27.18 -10.86
N PRO A 99 -28.75 -26.55 -11.69
CA PRO A 99 -28.75 -26.79 -13.13
C PRO A 99 -27.36 -26.60 -13.76
N GLY A 100 -26.99 -27.45 -14.72
CA GLY A 100 -25.63 -27.48 -15.28
C GLY A 100 -25.13 -26.15 -15.84
N TRP A 101 -26.01 -25.33 -16.43
CA TRP A 101 -25.66 -24.00 -16.94
C TRP A 101 -25.44 -22.95 -15.84
N LEU A 102 -25.99 -23.18 -14.64
CA LEU A 102 -25.90 -22.26 -13.49
C LEU A 102 -24.84 -22.71 -12.47
N ALA A 103 -24.41 -23.97 -12.54
CA ALA A 103 -23.34 -24.52 -11.71
C ALA A 103 -22.02 -23.72 -11.78
N PRO A 104 -21.54 -23.26 -12.96
CA PRO A 104 -20.37 -22.38 -13.05
C PRO A 104 -20.52 -21.07 -12.28
N VAL A 105 -21.71 -20.46 -12.36
CA VAL A 105 -21.99 -19.18 -11.71
C VAL A 105 -22.01 -19.34 -10.19
N VAL A 106 -22.68 -20.38 -9.68
CA VAL A 106 -22.71 -20.67 -8.23
C VAL A 106 -21.31 -21.02 -7.73
N ALA A 107 -20.53 -21.78 -8.50
CA ALA A 107 -19.17 -22.13 -8.14
C ALA A 107 -18.27 -20.88 -8.04
N GLY A 108 -18.31 -20.01 -9.06
CA GLY A 108 -17.59 -18.74 -9.07
C GLY A 108 -17.95 -17.89 -7.86
N LEU A 109 -19.25 -17.67 -7.61
CA LEU A 109 -19.70 -16.85 -6.47
C LEU A 109 -19.22 -17.41 -5.12
N LEU A 110 -19.30 -18.73 -4.90
CA LEU A 110 -18.83 -19.34 -3.64
C LEU A 110 -17.32 -19.18 -3.44
N ALA A 111 -16.52 -19.37 -4.49
CA ALA A 111 -15.08 -19.18 -4.41
C ALA A 111 -14.72 -17.71 -4.17
N THR A 112 -15.33 -16.78 -4.90
CA THR A 112 -15.07 -15.35 -4.71
C THR A 112 -15.48 -14.88 -3.32
N THR A 113 -16.53 -15.44 -2.69
CA THR A 113 -16.84 -15.08 -1.29
C THR A 113 -15.75 -15.49 -0.30
N ILE A 114 -15.03 -16.58 -0.56
CA ILE A 114 -13.86 -16.95 0.25
C ILE A 114 -12.77 -15.90 0.10
N ASP A 115 -12.51 -15.50 -1.15
CA ASP A 115 -11.49 -14.53 -1.51
C ASP A 115 -11.76 -13.13 -0.94
N PHE A 116 -13.01 -12.64 -1.04
CA PHE A 116 -13.47 -11.36 -0.46
C PHE A 116 -13.17 -11.21 1.04
N VAL A 117 -13.13 -12.32 1.76
CA VAL A 117 -12.81 -12.34 3.19
C VAL A 117 -11.32 -12.62 3.42
N SER A 118 -10.72 -13.50 2.64
CA SER A 118 -9.36 -13.99 2.86
C SER A 118 -8.29 -12.98 2.45
N ASP A 119 -8.48 -12.33 1.30
CA ASP A 119 -7.46 -11.45 0.72
C ASP A 119 -7.12 -10.25 1.60
N PRO A 120 -8.09 -9.46 2.11
CA PRO A 120 -7.77 -8.34 2.99
C PRO A 120 -6.97 -8.78 4.23
N ALA A 121 -7.28 -9.96 4.78
CA ALA A 121 -6.56 -10.50 5.92
C ALA A 121 -5.10 -10.86 5.57
N PHE A 122 -4.89 -11.64 4.50
CA PHE A 122 -3.53 -12.10 4.15
C PHE A 122 -2.65 -10.99 3.56
N VAL A 123 -3.23 -10.05 2.82
CA VAL A 123 -2.53 -8.83 2.34
C VAL A 123 -2.14 -7.94 3.52
N SER A 124 -2.99 -7.78 4.53
CA SER A 124 -2.66 -6.97 5.72
C SER A 124 -1.47 -7.52 6.52
N LEU A 125 -1.16 -8.81 6.35
CA LEU A 125 -0.01 -9.47 6.96
C LEU A 125 1.20 -9.52 6.02
N GLY A 126 1.09 -8.92 4.84
CA GLY A 126 2.16 -8.87 3.84
C GLY A 126 2.42 -10.20 3.14
N PHE A 127 1.50 -11.17 3.16
CA PHE A 127 1.72 -12.50 2.57
C PHE A 127 1.93 -12.45 1.05
N TRP A 128 1.23 -11.52 0.41
CA TRP A 128 1.54 -11.00 -0.91
C TRP A 128 1.25 -9.51 -0.94
N VAL A 129 2.03 -8.79 -1.73
CA VAL A 129 1.97 -7.33 -1.83
C VAL A 129 1.59 -6.96 -3.26
N TRP A 130 0.51 -6.19 -3.38
CA TRP A 130 0.10 -5.59 -4.64
C TRP A 130 0.96 -4.36 -4.93
N ASP A 131 1.68 -4.37 -6.05
CA ASP A 131 2.62 -3.29 -6.40
C ASP A 131 1.87 -1.97 -6.65
N ILE A 132 0.62 -2.08 -7.10
CA ILE A 132 -0.34 -0.97 -7.20
C ILE A 132 -1.52 -1.30 -6.29
N PRO A 133 -1.74 -0.52 -5.21
CA PRO A 133 -2.88 -0.72 -4.32
C PRO A 133 -4.20 -0.65 -5.09
N GLY A 134 -5.01 -1.69 -4.91
CA GLY A 134 -6.32 -1.78 -5.54
C GLY A 134 -7.47 -1.22 -4.71
N GLN A 135 -8.66 -1.23 -5.31
CA GLN A 135 -9.84 -0.51 -4.83
C GLN A 135 -10.51 -1.14 -3.59
N TRP A 136 -10.24 -2.42 -3.32
CA TRP A 136 -10.82 -3.14 -2.18
C TRP A 136 -9.73 -3.43 -1.16
N PHE A 137 -9.53 -2.50 -0.23
CA PHE A 137 -8.57 -2.63 0.88
C PHE A 137 -7.14 -2.98 0.40
N GLY A 138 -6.70 -2.36 -0.71
CA GLY A 138 -5.39 -2.61 -1.31
C GLY A 138 -5.37 -3.71 -2.39
N ILE A 139 -6.48 -4.43 -2.60
CA ILE A 139 -6.61 -5.48 -3.63
C ILE A 139 -7.43 -4.98 -4.82
N PRO A 140 -6.98 -5.18 -6.07
CA PRO A 140 -7.67 -4.65 -7.23
C PRO A 140 -8.91 -5.48 -7.55
N TRP A 141 -9.94 -4.80 -8.07
CA TRP A 141 -11.18 -5.43 -8.50
C TRP A 141 -11.00 -6.57 -9.51
N THR A 142 -9.97 -6.48 -10.34
CA THR A 142 -9.56 -7.50 -11.30
C THR A 142 -9.24 -8.84 -10.63
N ASN A 143 -8.78 -8.85 -9.38
CA ASN A 143 -8.52 -10.07 -8.62
C ASN A 143 -9.80 -10.86 -8.36
N TYR A 144 -10.82 -10.20 -7.83
CA TYR A 144 -12.11 -10.83 -7.49
C TYR A 144 -12.88 -11.29 -8.73
N VAL A 145 -12.83 -10.49 -9.81
CA VAL A 145 -13.36 -10.90 -11.12
C VAL A 145 -12.58 -12.11 -11.65
N GLY A 146 -11.25 -12.11 -11.48
CA GLY A 146 -10.38 -13.24 -11.79
C GLY A 146 -10.83 -14.52 -11.08
N TRP A 147 -10.96 -14.51 -9.75
CA TRP A 147 -11.45 -15.64 -8.97
C TRP A 147 -12.81 -16.17 -9.47
N PHE A 148 -13.75 -15.27 -9.74
CA PHE A 148 -15.05 -15.66 -10.29
C PHE A 148 -14.90 -16.39 -11.63
N VAL A 149 -14.17 -15.79 -12.58
CA VAL A 149 -13.99 -16.31 -13.94
C VAL A 149 -13.20 -17.62 -13.94
N ILE A 150 -12.12 -17.72 -13.16
CA ILE A 150 -11.24 -18.89 -13.06
C ILE A 150 -12.04 -20.12 -12.59
N VAL A 151 -12.83 -19.96 -11.53
CA VAL A 151 -13.60 -21.07 -10.95
C VAL A 151 -14.83 -21.39 -11.79
N ALA A 152 -15.50 -20.38 -12.35
CA ALA A 152 -16.62 -20.58 -13.26
C ALA A 152 -16.18 -21.31 -14.53
N SER A 153 -15.08 -20.89 -15.17
CA SER A 153 -14.59 -21.51 -16.41
C SER A 153 -14.17 -22.97 -16.18
N PHE A 154 -13.48 -23.27 -15.08
CA PHE A 154 -13.12 -24.63 -14.71
C PHE A 154 -14.36 -25.51 -14.50
N THR A 155 -15.34 -25.00 -13.76
CA THR A 155 -16.60 -25.71 -13.50
C THR A 155 -17.38 -25.96 -14.79
N ALA A 156 -17.42 -24.98 -15.69
CA ALA A 156 -18.11 -25.09 -16.99
C ALA A 156 -17.46 -26.18 -17.85
N TRP A 157 -16.15 -26.13 -18.06
CA TRP A 157 -15.44 -27.11 -18.88
C TRP A 157 -15.45 -28.50 -18.29
N LEU A 158 -15.32 -28.64 -16.97
CA LEU A 158 -15.48 -29.92 -16.29
C LEU A 158 -16.89 -30.50 -16.51
N GLY A 159 -17.92 -29.65 -16.45
CA GLY A 159 -19.30 -30.03 -16.74
C GLY A 159 -19.49 -30.50 -18.19
N VAL A 160 -18.98 -29.74 -19.16
CA VAL A 160 -19.01 -30.07 -20.60
C VAL A 160 -18.31 -31.40 -20.86
N LEU A 161 -17.09 -31.58 -20.34
CA LEU A 161 -16.32 -32.80 -20.51
C LEU A 161 -17.05 -34.01 -19.91
N ARG A 162 -17.60 -33.90 -18.71
CA ARG A 162 -18.37 -34.99 -18.08
C ARG A 162 -19.68 -35.30 -18.80
N HIS A 163 -20.31 -34.31 -19.41
CA HIS A 163 -21.57 -34.49 -20.13
C HIS A 163 -21.37 -35.14 -21.50
N HIS A 164 -20.38 -34.69 -22.27
CA HIS A 164 -20.14 -35.14 -23.64
C HIS A 164 -19.07 -36.23 -23.76
N GLY A 165 -18.26 -36.44 -22.73
CA GLY A 165 -17.18 -37.40 -22.74
C GLY A 165 -17.62 -38.85 -22.48
N PRO A 166 -16.71 -39.82 -22.68
CA PRO A 166 -16.98 -41.22 -22.40
C PRO A 166 -17.37 -41.45 -20.93
N GLN A 167 -18.47 -42.18 -20.70
CA GLN A 167 -18.92 -42.60 -19.37
C GLN A 167 -18.07 -43.78 -18.84
N LYS A 168 -16.76 -43.56 -18.69
CA LYS A 168 -15.77 -44.57 -18.28
C LYS A 168 -14.98 -44.07 -17.06
N PRO A 169 -14.60 -44.95 -16.11
CA PRO A 169 -13.86 -44.55 -14.90
C PRO A 169 -12.53 -43.83 -15.18
N TRP A 170 -11.81 -44.22 -16.25
CA TRP A 170 -10.56 -43.56 -16.64
C TRP A 170 -10.80 -42.13 -17.14
N PHE A 171 -11.95 -41.86 -17.76
CA PHE A 171 -12.28 -40.53 -18.27
C PHE A 171 -12.75 -39.61 -17.12
N GLU A 172 -13.41 -40.15 -16.10
CA GLU A 172 -13.72 -39.40 -14.87
C GLU A 172 -12.45 -38.93 -14.12
N MET A 173 -11.36 -39.70 -14.21
CA MET A 173 -10.04 -39.28 -13.73
C MET A 173 -9.41 -38.22 -14.64
N LEU A 174 -9.54 -38.37 -15.96
CA LEU A 174 -8.89 -37.49 -16.95
C LEU A 174 -9.62 -36.14 -17.13
N ALA A 175 -10.93 -36.10 -16.98
CA ALA A 175 -11.75 -34.91 -17.28
C ALA A 175 -11.33 -33.65 -16.50
N PRO A 176 -11.01 -33.70 -15.18
CA PRO A 176 -10.48 -32.53 -14.47
C PRO A 176 -9.19 -31.99 -15.06
N TRP A 177 -8.30 -32.86 -15.54
CA TRP A 177 -7.03 -32.47 -16.16
C TRP A 177 -7.22 -31.83 -17.54
N LEU A 178 -8.16 -32.36 -18.34
CA LEU A 178 -8.54 -31.75 -19.62
C LEU A 178 -9.25 -30.40 -19.43
N ALA A 179 -9.94 -30.21 -18.31
CA ALA A 179 -10.59 -28.94 -17.99
C ALA A 179 -9.58 -27.83 -17.73
N VAL A 180 -8.39 -28.13 -17.19
CA VAL A 180 -7.35 -27.13 -16.85
C VAL A 180 -6.96 -26.23 -18.04
N PRO A 181 -6.44 -26.75 -19.17
CA PRO A 181 -6.03 -25.90 -20.29
C PRO A 181 -7.21 -25.19 -20.97
N LEU A 182 -8.39 -25.82 -21.02
CA LEU A 182 -9.60 -25.22 -21.59
C LEU A 182 -10.11 -24.05 -20.74
N ALA A 183 -10.12 -24.24 -19.42
CA ALA A 183 -10.50 -23.24 -18.45
C ALA A 183 -9.52 -22.07 -18.44
N PHE A 184 -8.22 -22.35 -18.50
CA PHE A 184 -7.17 -21.32 -18.56
C PHE A 184 -7.30 -20.45 -19.83
N GLY A 185 -7.47 -21.07 -21.01
CA GLY A 185 -7.67 -20.32 -22.25
C GLY A 185 -8.96 -19.48 -22.22
N CYS A 186 -10.04 -20.02 -21.67
CA CYS A 186 -11.30 -19.31 -21.48
C CYS A 186 -11.16 -18.15 -20.50
N PHE A 187 -10.45 -18.34 -19.40
CA PHE A 187 -10.12 -17.30 -18.42
C PHE A 187 -9.37 -16.15 -19.08
N VAL A 188 -8.30 -16.42 -19.83
CA VAL A 188 -7.52 -15.39 -20.54
C VAL A 188 -8.41 -14.60 -21.49
N ALA A 189 -9.24 -15.27 -22.29
CA ALA A 189 -10.13 -14.60 -23.24
C ALA A 189 -11.16 -13.70 -22.54
N ILE A 190 -11.79 -14.18 -21.46
CA ILE A 190 -12.77 -13.39 -20.70
C ILE A 190 -12.10 -12.21 -20.00
N MET A 191 -10.94 -12.41 -19.37
CA MET A 191 -10.21 -11.34 -18.69
C MET A 191 -9.71 -10.27 -19.64
N LEU A 192 -9.24 -10.64 -20.84
CA LEU A 192 -8.88 -9.65 -21.86
C LEU A 192 -10.09 -8.81 -22.29
N GLY A 193 -11.27 -9.43 -22.42
CA GLY A 193 -12.52 -8.71 -22.69
C GLY A 193 -12.92 -7.78 -21.55
N TYR A 194 -12.78 -8.23 -20.30
CA TYR A 194 -13.03 -7.40 -19.11
C TYR A 194 -12.07 -6.19 -19.06
N LEU A 195 -10.76 -6.42 -19.20
CA LEU A 195 -9.75 -5.37 -19.17
C LEU A 195 -9.91 -4.38 -20.33
N TRP A 196 -10.31 -4.85 -21.51
CA TRP A 196 -10.64 -3.99 -22.64
C TRP A 196 -11.86 -3.11 -22.36
N LEU A 197 -12.89 -3.65 -21.69
CA LEU A 197 -14.07 -2.88 -21.32
C LEU A 197 -13.74 -1.84 -20.24
N GLU A 198 -12.96 -2.25 -19.23
CA GLU A 198 -12.44 -1.37 -18.18
C GLU A 198 -11.59 -0.23 -18.78
N SER A 199 -10.74 -0.53 -19.76
CA SER A 199 -9.90 0.47 -20.44
C SER A 199 -10.70 1.48 -21.28
N ARG A 200 -11.99 1.25 -21.53
CA ARG A 200 -12.86 2.25 -22.19
C ARG A 200 -13.36 3.33 -21.24
N ALA A 201 -13.18 3.17 -19.92
CA ALA A 201 -13.61 4.11 -18.89
C ALA A 201 -15.10 4.52 -18.99
N VAL A 202 -15.95 3.65 -19.54
CA VAL A 202 -17.41 3.91 -19.69
C VAL A 202 -18.13 3.81 -18.35
N LEU A 203 -17.66 2.91 -17.49
CA LEU A 203 -18.10 2.75 -16.10
C LEU A 203 -16.86 2.82 -15.21
N ASP A 204 -17.03 3.34 -14.00
CA ASP A 204 -15.98 3.17 -13.00
C ASP A 204 -15.82 1.66 -12.68
N PRO A 205 -14.60 1.20 -12.32
CA PRO A 205 -14.33 -0.21 -12.06
C PRO A 205 -15.25 -0.85 -11.01
N SER A 206 -15.62 -0.11 -9.95
CA SER A 206 -16.50 -0.62 -8.90
C SER A 206 -17.92 -0.89 -9.42
N SER A 207 -18.47 0.02 -10.23
CA SER A 207 -19.76 -0.17 -10.89
C SER A 207 -19.75 -1.33 -11.88
N LEU A 208 -18.66 -1.51 -12.63
CA LEU A 208 -18.50 -2.63 -13.56
C LEU A 208 -18.50 -3.97 -12.83
N VAL A 209 -17.77 -4.06 -11.71
CA VAL A 209 -17.77 -5.23 -10.82
C VAL A 209 -19.15 -5.47 -10.24
N ALA A 210 -19.79 -4.45 -9.68
CA ALA A 210 -21.13 -4.56 -9.10
C ALA A 210 -22.15 -5.07 -10.12
N LEU A 211 -22.11 -4.56 -11.36
CA LEU A 211 -22.97 -5.01 -12.44
C LEU A 211 -22.72 -6.48 -12.79
N LEU A 212 -21.46 -6.89 -12.94
CA LEU A 212 -21.09 -8.28 -13.24
C LEU A 212 -21.62 -9.24 -12.16
N PHE A 213 -21.36 -8.94 -10.89
CA PHE A 213 -21.81 -9.78 -9.78
C PHE A 213 -23.33 -9.75 -9.60
N ALA A 214 -24.00 -8.63 -9.86
CA ALA A 214 -25.46 -8.55 -9.86
C ALA A 214 -26.07 -9.45 -10.95
N LEU A 215 -25.56 -9.37 -12.19
CA LEU A 215 -26.01 -10.21 -13.30
C LEU A 215 -25.77 -11.70 -13.04
N ALA A 216 -24.67 -12.05 -12.35
CA ALA A 216 -24.38 -13.41 -11.92
C ALA A 216 -25.31 -13.89 -10.79
N ALA A 217 -25.59 -13.04 -9.79
CA ALA A 217 -26.37 -13.41 -8.61
C ALA A 217 -27.88 -13.53 -8.89
N LEU A 218 -28.45 -12.67 -9.75
CA LEU A 218 -29.88 -12.65 -10.06
C LEU A 218 -30.47 -14.03 -10.45
N PRO A 219 -29.92 -14.78 -11.43
CA PRO A 219 -30.46 -16.09 -11.81
C PRO A 219 -30.31 -17.16 -10.71
N VAL A 220 -29.31 -17.00 -9.83
CA VAL A 220 -29.08 -17.86 -8.65
C VAL A 220 -30.16 -17.59 -7.60
N LEU A 221 -30.35 -16.33 -7.21
CA LEU A 221 -31.35 -15.91 -6.23
C LEU A 221 -32.77 -16.28 -6.67
N ALA A 222 -33.11 -16.10 -7.95
CA ALA A 222 -34.40 -16.45 -8.52
C ALA A 222 -34.73 -17.96 -8.41
N ARG A 223 -33.71 -18.82 -8.26
CA ARG A 223 -33.87 -20.28 -8.19
C ARG A 223 -33.39 -20.89 -6.88
N LEU A 224 -32.95 -20.07 -5.92
CA LEU A 224 -32.29 -20.50 -4.69
C LEU A 224 -33.12 -21.52 -3.88
N ARG A 225 -34.45 -21.34 -3.83
CA ARG A 225 -35.37 -22.27 -3.14
C ARG A 225 -35.49 -23.65 -3.80
N ARG A 226 -35.08 -23.79 -5.07
CA ARG A 226 -35.08 -25.05 -5.81
C ARG A 226 -33.77 -25.83 -5.63
N PHE A 227 -32.76 -25.23 -5.00
CA PHE A 227 -31.49 -25.88 -4.71
C PHE A 227 -31.61 -26.68 -3.40
N SER A 228 -32.00 -27.94 -3.52
CA SER A 228 -32.00 -28.92 -2.45
C SER A 228 -32.35 -30.27 -3.03
N GLY A 229 -31.55 -31.31 -2.78
CA GLY A 229 -31.83 -32.67 -3.28
C GLY A 229 -30.65 -33.37 -3.97
N GLY A 230 -29.43 -32.86 -3.83
CA GLY A 230 -28.22 -33.55 -4.31
C GLY A 230 -27.74 -34.65 -3.36
N GLN A 231 -26.48 -35.05 -3.54
CA GLN A 231 -25.85 -36.08 -2.72
C GLN A 231 -25.50 -35.57 -1.31
N PRO A 232 -25.44 -36.45 -0.29
CA PRO A 232 -25.06 -36.06 1.06
C PRO A 232 -23.66 -35.41 1.08
N LEU A 233 -23.58 -34.21 1.66
CA LEU A 233 -22.33 -33.44 1.77
C LEU A 233 -21.64 -33.79 3.09
N SER A 234 -20.41 -34.31 3.01
CA SER A 234 -19.57 -34.55 4.20
C SER A 234 -19.30 -33.24 4.93
N LEU A 235 -19.45 -33.22 6.27
CA LEU A 235 -19.11 -32.05 7.08
C LEU A 235 -17.63 -31.64 6.94
N ALA A 236 -16.75 -32.59 6.57
CA ALA A 236 -15.36 -32.30 6.30
C ALA A 236 -15.17 -31.31 5.13
N VAL A 237 -16.13 -31.22 4.20
CA VAL A 237 -16.10 -30.22 3.11
C VAL A 237 -16.08 -28.79 3.65
N LEU A 238 -16.70 -28.54 4.79
CA LEU A 238 -16.73 -27.23 5.43
C LEU A 238 -15.37 -26.84 6.02
N ALA A 239 -14.42 -27.77 6.17
CA ALA A 239 -13.13 -27.48 6.79
C ALA A 239 -12.34 -26.42 6.02
N ALA A 240 -12.36 -26.43 4.69
CA ALA A 240 -11.67 -25.43 3.87
C ALA A 240 -12.23 -24.00 4.04
N PRO A 241 -13.53 -23.73 3.81
CA PRO A 241 -14.07 -22.40 4.03
C PRO A 241 -14.01 -21.97 5.50
N LEU A 242 -14.23 -22.88 6.46
CA LEU A 242 -14.11 -22.54 7.89
C LEU A 242 -12.69 -22.17 8.30
N PHE A 243 -11.68 -22.86 7.75
CA PHE A 243 -10.28 -22.52 7.99
C PHE A 243 -9.96 -21.12 7.46
N LEU A 244 -10.33 -20.82 6.22
CA LEU A 244 -10.03 -19.54 5.59
C LEU A 244 -10.81 -18.38 6.23
N TYR A 245 -12.13 -18.53 6.42
CA TYR A 245 -12.92 -17.51 7.12
C TYR A 245 -12.51 -17.34 8.57
N GLY A 246 -12.28 -18.44 9.30
CA GLY A 246 -11.89 -18.39 10.70
C GLY A 246 -10.54 -17.70 10.89
N THR A 247 -9.55 -18.06 10.08
CA THR A 247 -8.23 -17.40 10.10
C THR A 247 -8.36 -15.93 9.78
N SER A 248 -9.13 -15.57 8.76
CA SER A 248 -9.30 -14.18 8.34
C SER A 248 -10.02 -13.33 9.39
N LEU A 249 -11.04 -13.87 10.06
CA LEU A 249 -11.73 -13.17 11.15
C LEU A 249 -10.85 -13.06 12.42
N LEU A 250 -9.98 -14.04 12.67
CA LEU A 250 -8.97 -13.92 13.73
C LEU A 250 -7.99 -12.79 13.41
N ILE A 251 -7.49 -12.72 12.18
CA ILE A 251 -6.63 -11.62 11.73
C ILE A 251 -7.38 -10.28 11.83
N LEU A 252 -8.67 -10.25 11.48
CA LEU A 252 -9.49 -9.06 11.59
C LEU A 252 -9.59 -8.54 13.04
N PHE A 253 -10.07 -9.39 13.94
CA PHE A 253 -10.44 -8.97 15.30
C PHE A 253 -9.30 -9.09 16.29
N ALA A 254 -8.61 -10.24 16.33
CA ALA A 254 -7.46 -10.42 17.21
C ALA A 254 -6.24 -9.68 16.68
N GLY A 255 -6.03 -9.69 15.35
CA GLY A 255 -4.95 -8.97 14.66
C GLY A 255 -5.08 -7.45 14.69
N GLY A 256 -6.23 -6.91 15.10
CA GLY A 256 -6.46 -5.48 15.16
C GLY A 256 -6.67 -4.82 13.79
N LEU A 257 -6.76 -5.57 12.69
CA LEU A 257 -7.01 -5.02 11.36
C LEU A 257 -8.31 -4.20 11.29
N HIS A 258 -9.34 -4.56 12.07
CA HIS A 258 -10.57 -3.78 12.19
C HIS A 258 -10.37 -2.37 12.78
N ARG A 259 -9.22 -2.09 13.42
CA ARG A 259 -8.86 -0.75 13.92
C ARG A 259 -8.16 0.08 12.86
N ARG A 260 -7.44 -0.56 11.92
CA ARG A 260 -6.79 0.09 10.77
C ARG A 260 -7.80 0.37 9.66
N GLU A 261 -8.68 -0.60 9.42
CA GLU A 261 -9.69 -0.59 8.36
C GLU A 261 -11.07 -0.85 8.98
N THR A 262 -11.71 0.19 9.50
CA THR A 262 -12.95 0.08 10.29
C THR A 262 -14.10 -0.54 9.51
N GLU A 263 -14.15 -0.34 8.20
CA GLU A 263 -15.15 -0.93 7.31
C GLU A 263 -15.08 -2.47 7.30
N LEU A 264 -13.87 -3.06 7.42
CA LEU A 264 -13.70 -4.51 7.45
C LEU A 264 -14.37 -5.16 8.66
N ALA A 265 -14.56 -4.42 9.76
CA ALA A 265 -15.26 -4.89 10.96
C ALA A 265 -16.71 -5.32 10.68
N ILE A 266 -17.34 -4.75 9.64
CA ILE A 266 -18.71 -5.05 9.22
C ILE A 266 -18.69 -5.93 7.97
N VAL A 267 -17.85 -5.56 7.00
CA VAL A 267 -17.82 -6.17 5.67
C VAL A 267 -17.38 -7.64 5.74
N MET A 268 -16.25 -7.95 6.38
CA MET A 268 -15.75 -9.33 6.40
C MET A 268 -16.68 -10.30 7.14
N PRO A 269 -17.25 -9.96 8.33
CA PRO A 269 -18.28 -10.82 8.94
C PRO A 269 -19.52 -10.98 8.06
N GLY A 270 -19.97 -9.90 7.40
CA GLY A 270 -21.10 -9.94 6.47
C GLY A 270 -20.87 -10.92 5.31
N PHE A 271 -19.73 -10.82 4.64
CA PHE A 271 -19.35 -11.74 3.56
C PHE A 271 -19.08 -13.16 4.04
N THR A 272 -18.55 -13.33 5.26
CA THR A 272 -18.40 -14.66 5.88
C THR A 272 -19.76 -15.31 6.10
N LEU A 273 -20.74 -14.57 6.63
CA LEU A 273 -22.10 -15.08 6.82
C LEU A 273 -22.76 -15.42 5.49
N LEU A 274 -22.59 -14.58 4.46
CA LEU A 274 -23.10 -14.83 3.12
C LEU A 274 -22.49 -16.10 2.50
N GLY A 275 -21.16 -16.24 2.56
CA GLY A 275 -20.44 -17.40 2.05
C GLY A 275 -20.83 -18.68 2.79
N LEU A 276 -20.83 -18.66 4.14
CA LEU A 276 -21.26 -19.79 4.96
C LEU A 276 -22.72 -20.16 4.70
N ALA A 277 -23.62 -19.20 4.47
CA ALA A 277 -24.99 -19.51 4.11
C ALA A 277 -25.07 -20.31 2.80
N GLY A 278 -24.20 -20.03 1.82
CA GLY A 278 -24.05 -20.82 0.61
C GLY A 278 -23.54 -22.24 0.85
N PHE A 279 -22.44 -22.38 1.61
CA PHE A 279 -21.86 -23.69 1.95
C PHE A 279 -22.76 -24.55 2.86
N LEU A 280 -23.56 -23.92 3.71
CA LEU A 280 -24.48 -24.60 4.61
C LEU A 280 -25.87 -24.85 4.00
N TRP A 281 -26.16 -24.27 2.85
CA TRP A 281 -27.45 -24.40 2.19
C TRP A 281 -27.89 -25.86 1.93
N PRO A 282 -26.99 -26.79 1.54
CA PRO A 282 -27.34 -28.21 1.40
C PRO A 282 -27.89 -28.87 2.67
N TYR A 283 -27.74 -28.24 3.84
CA TYR A 283 -28.14 -28.78 5.15
C TYR A 283 -29.48 -28.22 5.70
N ARG A 284 -30.24 -27.42 4.93
CA ARG A 284 -31.50 -26.75 5.37
C ARG A 284 -32.59 -27.68 5.94
N PHE A 285 -33.65 -27.10 6.53
CA PHE A 285 -33.91 -26.92 7.97
C PHE A 285 -34.99 -27.93 8.37
N GLY A 286 -34.70 -28.82 9.33
CA GLY A 286 -35.60 -29.88 9.79
C GLY A 286 -34.84 -31.20 10.03
N GLU A 287 -34.06 -31.64 9.04
CA GLU A 287 -33.21 -32.84 9.14
C GLU A 287 -31.73 -32.53 9.41
N GLY A 288 -31.25 -31.32 9.10
CA GLY A 288 -29.83 -30.93 9.24
C GLY A 288 -29.29 -30.95 10.66
N LEU A 289 -30.03 -30.41 11.64
CA LEU A 289 -29.65 -30.47 13.06
C LEU A 289 -29.61 -31.90 13.61
N ARG A 290 -30.52 -32.77 13.13
CA ARG A 290 -30.53 -34.20 13.47
C ARG A 290 -29.36 -34.93 12.82
N ARG A 291 -29.06 -34.68 11.54
CA ARG A 291 -27.90 -35.26 10.82
C ARG A 291 -26.55 -34.75 11.31
N ILE A 292 -26.43 -33.49 11.77
CA ILE A 292 -25.22 -32.99 12.44
C ILE A 292 -25.05 -33.70 13.79
N GLY A 293 -26.13 -33.87 14.56
CA GLY A 293 -26.13 -34.67 15.79
C GLY A 293 -25.74 -36.14 15.55
N ASP A 294 -26.32 -36.76 14.52
CA ASP A 294 -26.11 -38.17 14.16
C ASP A 294 -24.71 -38.40 13.54
N ALA A 295 -24.15 -37.45 12.77
CA ALA A 295 -22.80 -37.53 12.21
C ALA A 295 -21.71 -37.32 13.27
N VAL A 296 -21.97 -36.45 14.27
CA VAL A 296 -21.14 -36.34 15.48
C VAL A 296 -21.19 -37.62 16.32
N ALA A 297 -22.32 -38.35 16.28
CA ALA A 297 -22.48 -39.62 16.99
C ALA A 297 -21.94 -40.86 16.24
N SER A 298 -21.87 -40.85 14.90
CA SER A 298 -21.63 -42.06 14.09
C SER A 298 -20.29 -42.13 13.32
N GLY A 299 -19.41 -41.12 13.42
CA GLY A 299 -17.98 -41.34 13.24
C GLY A 299 -17.26 -40.47 12.21
N ILE A 300 -16.43 -39.56 12.73
CA ILE A 300 -15.01 -39.43 12.37
C ILE A 300 -14.27 -39.25 13.71
N GLN A 301 -13.35 -40.16 14.04
CA GLN A 301 -12.46 -40.03 15.18
C GLN A 301 -11.42 -38.91 14.95
N LEU A 302 -11.84 -37.65 14.88
CA LEU A 302 -11.03 -36.57 15.45
C LEU A 302 -11.71 -36.22 16.76
N SER A 303 -11.08 -36.60 17.88
CA SER A 303 -11.61 -36.29 19.20
C SER A 303 -11.86 -34.78 19.29
N ARG A 304 -12.92 -34.36 20.01
CA ARG A 304 -13.21 -32.94 20.29
C ARG A 304 -11.96 -32.15 20.75
N ARG A 305 -10.98 -32.85 21.35
CA ARG A 305 -9.69 -32.32 21.77
C ARG A 305 -8.75 -31.94 20.62
N ALA A 306 -8.79 -32.64 19.49
CA ALA A 306 -7.93 -32.36 18.33
C ALA A 306 -8.39 -31.14 17.53
N LEU A 307 -9.71 -30.98 17.33
CA LEU A 307 -10.28 -29.78 16.72
C LEU A 307 -10.11 -28.55 17.64
N ALA A 308 -10.32 -28.72 18.95
CA ALA A 308 -10.06 -27.67 19.92
C ALA A 308 -8.57 -27.29 19.96
N ALA A 309 -7.65 -28.26 19.88
CA ALA A 309 -6.21 -28.00 19.85
C ALA A 309 -5.78 -27.23 18.59
N LEU A 310 -6.31 -27.57 17.41
CA LEU A 310 -6.03 -26.83 16.17
C LEU A 310 -6.54 -25.39 16.22
N LEU A 311 -7.74 -25.16 16.77
CA LEU A 311 -8.29 -23.82 16.97
C LEU A 311 -7.52 -23.02 18.03
N LEU A 312 -7.07 -23.67 19.11
CA LEU A 312 -6.23 -23.07 20.15
C LEU A 312 -4.84 -22.69 19.63
N VAL A 313 -4.23 -23.54 18.81
CA VAL A 313 -2.93 -23.23 18.17
C VAL A 313 -3.07 -22.07 17.20
N ALA A 314 -4.12 -22.06 16.36
CA ALA A 314 -4.39 -20.93 15.46
C ALA A 314 -4.65 -19.61 16.22
N ALA A 315 -5.41 -19.67 17.31
CA ALA A 315 -5.66 -18.50 18.16
C ALA A 315 -4.39 -18.02 18.90
N ALA A 316 -3.56 -18.95 19.39
CA ALA A 316 -2.31 -18.63 20.07
C ALA A 316 -1.24 -18.07 19.12
N SER A 317 -1.14 -18.58 17.89
CA SER A 317 -0.25 -18.04 16.85
C SER A 317 -0.69 -16.65 16.40
N GLY A 318 -2.00 -16.40 16.26
CA GLY A 318 -2.53 -15.06 15.99
C GLY A 318 -2.23 -14.07 17.12
N ALA A 319 -2.37 -14.49 18.38
CA ALA A 319 -2.06 -13.65 19.54
C ALA A 319 -0.56 -13.35 19.69
N ALA A 320 0.32 -14.30 19.35
CA ALA A 320 1.77 -14.11 19.38
C ALA A 320 2.26 -13.13 18.30
N LEU A 321 1.67 -13.15 17.10
CA LEU A 321 1.99 -12.22 16.01
C LEU A 321 1.59 -10.77 16.39
N VAL A 322 0.45 -10.61 17.07
CA VAL A 322 -0.06 -9.32 17.57
C VAL A 322 0.80 -8.74 18.69
N ALA A 323 1.30 -9.58 19.59
CA ALA A 323 2.18 -9.13 20.67
C ALA A 323 3.55 -8.64 20.17
N LEU A 324 3.92 -8.94 18.93
CA LEU A 324 5.20 -8.57 18.32
C LEU A 324 5.10 -7.37 17.36
N THR A 325 3.90 -6.94 16.98
CA THR A 325 3.69 -5.73 16.15
C THR A 325 3.59 -4.48 17.01
N PRO A 326 4.45 -3.45 16.82
CA PRO A 326 4.34 -2.19 17.57
C PRO A 326 3.02 -1.47 17.26
N ASP A 327 2.46 -0.80 18.25
CA ASP A 327 1.29 0.08 18.09
C ASP A 327 1.70 1.31 17.27
N LYS A 328 1.33 1.29 15.98
CA LYS A 328 1.51 2.40 15.04
C LYS A 328 0.16 2.94 14.59
N GLY A 329 0.09 4.23 14.28
CA GLY A 329 -1.14 4.86 13.82
C GLY A 329 -1.36 6.28 14.31
N LEU A 330 -2.63 6.70 14.24
CA LEU A 330 -3.09 8.00 14.70
C LEU A 330 -2.77 8.22 16.18
N ILE A 331 -2.14 9.34 16.46
CA ILE A 331 -1.97 9.91 17.79
C ILE A 331 -2.95 11.09 17.99
N GLY A 332 -2.92 11.74 19.15
CA GLY A 332 -3.68 12.99 19.35
C GLY A 332 -3.25 14.09 18.37
N PRO A 333 -3.80 15.30 18.49
CA PRO A 333 -3.28 16.46 17.77
C PRO A 333 -1.79 16.66 18.05
N VAL A 334 -1.08 17.36 17.16
CA VAL A 334 0.33 17.74 17.33
C VAL A 334 0.54 18.38 18.71
N GLU A 335 1.45 17.81 19.51
CA GLU A 335 1.84 18.33 20.83
C GLU A 335 3.31 18.76 20.81
N LEU A 336 3.57 20.06 20.93
CA LEU A 336 4.94 20.62 20.98
C LEU A 336 5.36 20.95 22.41
N PRO A 337 6.62 20.68 22.80
CA PRO A 337 7.73 20.23 21.95
C PRO A 337 7.84 18.70 21.79
N SER A 338 6.90 17.90 22.32
CA SER A 338 7.03 16.43 22.31
C SER A 338 7.17 15.83 20.91
N ASP A 339 6.44 16.36 19.94
CA ASP A 339 6.39 15.85 18.56
C ASP A 339 7.54 16.34 17.66
N ASP A 340 8.42 17.21 18.19
CA ASP A 340 9.73 17.47 17.57
C ASP A 340 10.59 16.19 17.57
N ALA A 341 10.37 15.28 18.52
CA ALA A 341 11.12 14.05 18.67
C ALA A 341 10.84 13.02 17.57
N PHE A 342 11.73 12.02 17.46
CA PHE A 342 11.42 10.80 16.71
C PHE A 342 10.28 10.03 17.38
N LEU A 343 9.23 9.71 16.60
CA LEU A 343 8.02 9.06 17.08
C LEU A 343 7.97 7.59 16.63
N PRO A 344 8.23 6.60 17.49
CA PRO A 344 8.25 5.18 17.09
C PRO A 344 6.89 4.63 16.61
N SER A 345 5.80 5.36 16.86
CA SER A 345 4.45 4.99 16.44
C SER A 345 4.11 5.39 14.99
N GLN A 346 5.05 6.03 14.28
CA GLN A 346 4.84 6.56 12.93
C GLN A 346 5.71 5.82 11.91
N ASP A 347 5.17 5.56 10.71
CA ASP A 347 5.83 4.75 9.68
C ASP A 347 6.84 5.54 8.86
N VAL A 348 6.49 6.76 8.47
CA VAL A 348 7.36 7.67 7.74
C VAL A 348 7.38 9.00 8.44
N GLN A 349 8.58 9.58 8.61
CA GLN A 349 8.74 10.89 9.25
C GLN A 349 9.89 11.65 8.62
N TRP A 350 9.77 12.96 8.56
CA TRP A 350 10.89 13.81 8.20
C TRP A 350 11.00 15.09 9.02
N TRP A 351 12.23 15.58 9.05
CA TRP A 351 12.65 16.90 9.49
C TRP A 351 13.32 17.56 8.29
N TYR A 352 12.73 18.64 7.80
CA TYR A 352 13.15 19.28 6.55
C TYR A 352 13.38 20.76 6.78
N TRP A 353 14.62 21.22 6.60
CA TRP A 353 14.98 22.63 6.63
C TRP A 353 15.27 23.10 5.23
N THR A 354 14.71 24.24 4.86
CA THR A 354 15.09 24.99 3.67
C THR A 354 15.41 26.42 4.06
N GLY A 355 16.19 27.13 3.25
CA GLY A 355 16.42 28.54 3.54
C GLY A 355 17.27 29.29 2.54
N HIS A 356 17.38 30.58 2.82
CA HIS A 356 18.09 31.54 2.00
C HIS A 356 19.07 32.33 2.87
N LEU A 357 20.33 32.35 2.48
CA LEU A 357 21.42 33.00 3.20
C LEU A 357 22.05 34.09 2.34
N GLU A 358 22.52 35.15 2.99
CA GLU A 358 23.33 36.20 2.39
C GLU A 358 24.58 36.43 3.24
N SER A 359 25.75 36.52 2.59
CA SER A 359 27.00 36.84 3.27
C SER A 359 27.18 38.34 3.51
N GLU A 360 28.06 38.73 4.43
CA GLU A 360 28.41 40.15 4.65
C GLU A 360 28.97 40.83 3.37
N GLU A 361 29.51 40.06 2.44
CA GLU A 361 29.99 40.51 1.12
C GLU A 361 28.92 40.46 0.01
N GLY A 362 27.68 40.09 0.34
CA GLY A 362 26.54 40.08 -0.59
C GLY A 362 26.40 38.83 -1.46
N ARG A 363 27.09 37.73 -1.15
CA ARG A 363 26.87 36.44 -1.82
C ARG A 363 25.60 35.79 -1.30
N ARG A 364 24.79 35.21 -2.18
CA ARG A 364 23.50 34.60 -1.88
C ARG A 364 23.55 33.09 -2.06
N PHE A 365 22.95 32.40 -1.12
CA PHE A 365 22.88 30.94 -1.12
C PHE A 365 21.46 30.46 -0.81
N GLY A 366 21.09 29.35 -1.44
CA GLY A 366 20.00 28.49 -0.99
C GLY A 366 20.57 27.29 -0.25
N PHE A 367 19.82 26.69 0.66
CA PHE A 367 20.17 25.40 1.22
C PHE A 367 18.95 24.56 1.56
N GLU A 368 19.15 23.24 1.59
CA GLU A 368 18.27 22.29 2.24
C GLU A 368 19.05 21.30 3.10
N VAL A 369 18.41 20.85 4.18
CA VAL A 369 18.83 19.70 4.98
C VAL A 369 17.59 18.90 5.32
N VAL A 370 17.53 17.63 4.94
CA VAL A 370 16.41 16.74 5.27
C VAL A 370 16.86 15.43 5.87
N PHE A 371 16.13 14.99 6.89
CA PHE A 371 16.26 13.65 7.48
C PHE A 371 14.94 12.92 7.32
N PHE A 372 14.90 11.91 6.46
CA PHE A 372 13.79 10.97 6.35
C PHE A 372 14.05 9.75 7.21
N THR A 373 12.99 9.25 7.85
CA THR A 373 12.99 7.95 8.52
C THR A 373 11.89 7.09 7.93
N PHE A 374 12.24 5.85 7.60
CA PHE A 374 11.33 4.84 7.10
C PHE A 374 11.35 3.66 8.08
N ASP A 375 10.27 3.46 8.82
CA ASP A 375 10.07 2.32 9.71
C ASP A 375 8.95 1.44 9.12
N SER A 376 9.29 0.53 8.20
CA SER A 376 8.36 -0.52 7.77
C SER A 376 8.68 -1.83 8.51
N PHE A 377 7.64 -2.49 9.03
CA PHE A 377 7.76 -3.61 9.97
C PHE A 377 8.70 -4.71 9.43
N ALA A 378 9.89 -4.77 10.03
CA ALA A 378 10.95 -5.77 9.96
C ALA A 378 12.12 -5.63 8.93
N PHE A 379 12.02 -4.87 7.83
CA PHE A 379 13.07 -4.92 6.79
C PHE A 379 13.57 -3.58 6.21
N MET A 380 12.88 -2.46 6.43
CA MET A 380 13.43 -1.11 6.14
C MET A 380 13.30 -0.28 7.41
N ARG A 381 14.44 -0.05 8.07
CA ARG A 381 14.59 0.76 9.28
C ARG A 381 15.70 1.75 9.03
N ASP A 382 15.42 2.58 8.05
CA ASP A 382 16.46 3.32 7.35
C ASP A 382 16.28 4.81 7.60
N GLN A 383 17.39 5.50 7.66
CA GLN A 383 17.44 6.96 7.64
C GLN A 383 18.07 7.39 6.32
N LEU A 384 17.34 8.18 5.54
CA LEU A 384 17.85 8.83 4.35
C LEU A 384 18.05 10.30 4.68
N VAL A 385 19.27 10.78 4.53
CA VAL A 385 19.62 12.19 4.76
C VAL A 385 20.08 12.79 3.46
N GLN A 386 19.52 13.93 3.12
CA GLN A 386 19.94 14.71 1.97
C GLN A 386 20.29 16.11 2.45
N VAL A 387 21.32 16.66 1.82
CA VAL A 387 21.76 18.04 2.04
C VAL A 387 22.08 18.65 0.69
N ALA A 388 21.71 19.92 0.51
CA ALA A 388 22.11 20.66 -0.67
C ALA A 388 22.37 22.13 -0.40
N ILE A 389 23.24 22.72 -1.22
CA ILE A 389 23.61 24.13 -1.20
C ILE A 389 23.59 24.65 -2.63
N THR A 390 22.82 25.71 -2.85
CA THR A 390 22.78 26.47 -4.10
C THR A 390 23.65 27.72 -3.94
N ASP A 391 24.69 27.87 -4.75
CA ASP A 391 25.51 29.09 -4.83
C ASP A 391 25.03 29.93 -6.01
N VAL A 392 24.31 31.02 -5.72
CA VAL A 392 23.60 31.79 -6.75
C VAL A 392 24.57 32.54 -7.65
N GLU A 393 25.68 33.04 -7.11
CA GLU A 393 26.66 33.78 -7.90
C GLU A 393 27.57 32.87 -8.73
N ASP A 394 27.75 31.60 -8.33
CA ASP A 394 28.48 30.59 -9.10
C ASP A 394 27.58 29.79 -10.06
N ASP A 395 26.25 30.00 -10.03
CA ASP A 395 25.24 29.26 -10.80
C ASP A 395 25.40 27.73 -10.62
N SER A 396 25.62 27.30 -9.38
CA SER A 396 25.97 25.92 -9.04
C SER A 396 25.12 25.35 -7.89
N PHE A 397 24.97 24.02 -7.92
CA PHE A 397 24.19 23.24 -6.95
C PHE A 397 25.02 22.04 -6.49
N HIS A 398 25.24 21.98 -5.18
CA HIS A 398 26.05 20.97 -4.51
C HIS A 398 25.15 20.17 -3.58
N PHE A 399 25.19 18.84 -3.65
CA PHE A 399 24.36 17.98 -2.80
C PHE A 399 25.07 16.71 -2.39
N ALA A 400 24.66 16.16 -1.25
CA ALA A 400 25.09 14.86 -0.76
C ALA A 400 23.89 14.09 -0.21
N GLU A 401 24.04 12.77 -0.23
CA GLU A 401 23.05 11.85 0.29
C GLU A 401 23.74 10.81 1.16
N HIS A 402 23.12 10.49 2.29
CA HIS A 402 23.63 9.55 3.26
C HIS A 402 22.52 8.59 3.70
N LEU A 403 22.81 7.30 3.69
CA LEU A 403 21.90 6.23 4.09
C LEU A 403 22.43 5.53 5.34
N GLU A 404 21.65 5.48 6.40
CA GLU A 404 21.93 4.72 7.62
C GLU A 404 20.87 3.61 7.79
N PHE A 405 21.30 2.41 8.17
CA PHE A 405 20.40 1.26 8.40
C PHE A 405 19.99 1.14 9.87
N HIS A 406 19.65 2.27 10.48
CA HIS A 406 19.05 2.33 11.81
C HIS A 406 18.18 3.59 11.96
N LEU A 407 17.18 3.51 12.84
CA LEU A 407 16.35 4.65 13.19
C LEU A 407 17.03 5.53 14.25
N PRO A 408 16.79 6.85 14.25
CA PRO A 408 17.30 7.73 15.30
C PRO A 408 16.66 7.41 16.67
N ALA A 409 17.38 7.71 17.74
CA ALA A 409 16.86 7.56 19.08
C ALA A 409 15.85 8.66 19.41
N ARG A 410 14.77 8.31 20.11
CA ARG A 410 13.85 9.32 20.66
C ARG A 410 14.56 10.16 21.71
N ALA A 411 14.46 11.48 21.57
CA ALA A 411 14.89 12.45 22.57
C ALA A 411 13.66 13.26 23.00
N ASP A 412 13.24 13.16 24.27
CA ASP A 412 12.00 13.82 24.67
C ASP A 412 12.10 15.35 24.57
N GLY A 413 11.09 15.95 23.93
CA GLY A 413 10.95 17.40 23.76
C GLY A 413 11.97 18.05 22.81
N ARG A 414 12.67 17.27 21.98
CA ARG A 414 13.69 17.76 21.05
C ARG A 414 13.99 16.73 19.96
N PHE A 415 14.78 17.10 18.95
CA PHE A 415 15.44 16.14 18.07
C PHE A 415 16.97 16.23 18.21
N ASP A 416 17.64 15.10 18.00
CA ASP A 416 19.09 15.00 17.90
C ASP A 416 19.41 13.98 16.81
N LEU A 417 19.63 14.49 15.60
CA LEU A 417 19.80 13.72 14.37
C LEU A 417 21.24 13.91 13.89
N ARG A 418 21.93 12.79 13.65
CA ARG A 418 23.35 12.75 13.29
C ARG A 418 23.60 11.63 12.32
N VAL A 419 24.35 11.92 11.27
CA VAL A 419 24.68 10.94 10.23
C VAL A 419 26.13 11.07 9.79
N GLY A 420 26.71 9.91 9.45
CA GLY A 420 28.05 9.79 8.91
C GLY A 420 29.19 9.94 9.93
N PRO A 421 30.42 9.61 9.52
CA PRO A 421 31.58 9.58 10.40
C PRO A 421 31.94 10.98 10.90
N GLY A 422 31.86 11.21 12.21
CA GLY A 422 32.15 12.52 12.80
C GLY A 422 30.99 13.51 12.75
N ASP A 423 29.75 13.03 12.57
CA ASP A 423 28.53 13.85 12.50
C ASP A 423 28.58 14.88 11.34
N ILE A 424 29.03 14.45 10.15
CA ILE A 424 29.15 15.30 8.93
C ILE A 424 27.83 15.95 8.52
N VAL A 425 26.71 15.36 8.92
CA VAL A 425 25.40 16.04 8.91
C VAL A 425 24.79 15.90 10.29
N ARG A 426 24.38 17.03 10.88
CA ARG A 426 23.80 17.09 12.21
C ARG A 426 22.72 18.15 12.32
N ALA A 427 21.60 17.77 12.89
CA ALA A 427 20.53 18.67 13.28
C ALA A 427 20.15 18.43 14.75
N VAL A 428 20.26 19.46 15.58
CA VAL A 428 19.86 19.41 16.98
C VAL A 428 19.04 20.64 17.30
N GLY A 429 17.85 20.45 17.86
CA GLY A 429 16.98 21.57 18.17
C GLY A 429 15.76 21.17 18.99
N ASP A 430 15.04 22.18 19.42
CA ASP A 430 13.82 22.12 20.21
C ASP A 430 12.72 22.98 19.55
N ASP A 431 11.70 23.39 20.31
CA ASP A 431 10.62 24.23 19.79
C ASP A 431 11.04 25.67 19.45
N ARG A 432 12.28 26.06 19.76
CA ARG A 432 12.76 27.44 19.62
C ARG A 432 14.02 27.59 18.79
N LEU A 433 15.05 26.78 19.03
CA LEU A 433 16.37 26.97 18.44
C LEU A 433 16.89 25.69 17.80
N ASP A 434 17.09 25.74 16.49
CA ASP A 434 17.69 24.65 15.73
C ASP A 434 19.16 24.99 15.41
N ARG A 435 20.00 23.96 15.43
CA ARG A 435 21.42 24.04 15.05
C ARG A 435 21.67 23.02 13.95
N LEU A 436 22.12 23.51 12.79
CA LEU A 436 22.44 22.68 11.64
C LEU A 436 23.94 22.70 11.37
N HIS A 437 24.47 21.53 11.05
CA HIS A 437 25.80 21.34 10.48
C HIS A 437 25.69 20.41 9.28
N SER A 438 26.30 20.75 8.15
CA SER A 438 26.42 19.85 7.00
C SER A 438 27.68 20.11 6.19
N GLU A 439 28.26 19.04 5.64
CA GLU A 439 29.40 19.08 4.72
C GLU A 439 29.04 18.47 3.36
N VAL A 440 29.29 19.22 2.27
CA VAL A 440 29.00 18.75 0.90
C VAL A 440 29.92 19.42 -0.12
N ASP A 441 30.63 18.64 -0.95
CA ASP A 441 31.50 19.13 -2.03
C ASP A 441 32.48 20.28 -1.64
N GLY A 442 32.97 20.28 -0.40
CA GLY A 442 33.86 21.32 0.13
C GLY A 442 33.14 22.59 0.62
N TYR A 443 31.81 22.56 0.65
CA TYR A 443 30.98 23.49 1.40
C TYR A 443 30.75 22.96 2.82
N VAL A 444 30.82 23.84 3.81
CA VAL A 444 30.51 23.52 5.21
C VAL A 444 29.55 24.56 5.74
N LEU A 445 28.37 24.12 6.14
CA LEU A 445 27.29 24.93 6.66
C LEU A 445 27.19 24.74 8.16
N ASP A 446 27.22 25.83 8.93
CA ASP A 446 27.09 25.85 10.39
C ASP A 446 26.13 26.98 10.78
N LEU A 447 24.89 26.62 11.14
CA LEU A 447 23.80 27.60 11.34
C LEU A 447 23.13 27.46 12.71
N GLU A 448 22.68 28.59 13.24
CA GLU A 448 21.69 28.71 14.30
C GLU A 448 20.42 29.33 13.69
N LEU A 449 19.27 28.68 13.90
CA LEU A 449 17.98 29.06 13.36
C LEU A 449 17.02 29.26 14.54
N GLU A 450 16.58 30.50 14.77
CA GLU A 450 15.69 30.84 15.88
C GLU A 450 14.27 31.09 15.37
N ALA A 451 13.30 30.33 15.90
CA ALA A 451 11.89 30.51 15.59
C ALA A 451 11.44 31.95 15.91
N SER A 452 10.83 32.62 14.93
CA SER A 452 10.37 34.01 15.06
C SER A 452 8.87 34.13 15.36
N LYS A 453 8.12 33.06 15.11
CA LYS A 453 6.66 32.97 15.22
C LYS A 453 6.23 31.67 15.88
N PRO A 454 4.98 31.58 16.38
CA PRO A 454 4.37 30.31 16.73
C PRO A 454 4.45 29.31 15.56
N PRO A 455 4.58 28.00 15.83
CA PRO A 455 4.52 26.98 14.80
C PRO A 455 3.21 27.04 14.01
N ALA A 456 3.33 26.96 12.68
CA ALA A 456 2.20 26.87 11.78
C ALA A 456 1.64 25.44 11.81
N LEU A 457 0.56 25.24 12.57
CA LEU A 457 -0.14 23.96 12.65
C LEU A 457 -1.02 23.77 11.40
N HIS A 458 -0.55 22.99 10.44
CA HIS A 458 -1.35 22.66 9.26
C HIS A 458 -2.52 21.76 9.69
N TYR A 459 -3.68 21.95 9.04
CA TYR A 459 -4.92 21.26 9.41
C TYR A 459 -5.35 21.44 10.89
N GLY A 460 -4.85 22.48 11.56
CA GLY A 460 -5.11 22.70 12.99
C GLY A 460 -4.31 21.79 13.93
N GLY A 461 -3.33 21.03 13.40
CA GLY A 461 -2.53 20.08 14.15
C GLY A 461 -3.15 18.68 14.24
N ASP A 462 -4.35 18.47 13.71
CA ASP A 462 -4.95 17.15 13.63
C ASP A 462 -4.33 16.31 12.52
N ALA A 463 -4.52 14.99 12.60
CA ALA A 463 -4.20 14.09 11.50
C ALA A 463 -5.06 14.42 10.28
N HIS A 464 -4.40 14.62 9.14
CA HIS A 464 -5.07 14.84 7.87
C HIS A 464 -5.01 13.58 7.00
N PRO A 465 -6.14 12.92 6.73
CA PRO A 465 -6.19 11.77 5.84
C PRO A 465 -6.07 12.21 4.38
N TYR A 466 -5.16 11.58 3.63
CA TYR A 466 -5.05 11.84 2.20
C TYR A 466 -6.21 11.22 1.44
N ARG A 467 -6.67 11.90 0.38
CA ARG A 467 -7.73 11.38 -0.52
C ARG A 467 -7.39 10.04 -1.19
N PHE A 468 -6.12 9.69 -1.22
CA PHE A 468 -5.58 8.49 -1.89
C PHE A 468 -5.05 7.44 -0.91
N GLY A 469 -5.37 7.55 0.38
CA GLY A 469 -4.91 6.63 1.43
C GLY A 469 -3.66 7.13 2.14
N GLY A 470 -3.51 6.70 3.40
CA GLY A 470 -2.54 7.24 4.35
C GLY A 470 -3.02 8.53 5.03
N TYR A 471 -2.19 9.06 5.92
CA TYR A 471 -2.46 10.29 6.66
C TYR A 471 -1.17 10.99 7.04
N THR A 472 -1.28 12.29 7.35
CA THR A 472 -0.18 13.13 7.77
C THR A 472 -0.53 13.94 9.02
N TYR A 473 0.42 14.03 9.95
CA TYR A 473 0.54 15.14 10.88
C TYR A 473 1.58 16.10 10.32
N TYR A 474 1.34 17.40 10.39
CA TYR A 474 2.19 18.36 9.71
C TYR A 474 2.15 19.72 10.41
N TYR A 475 3.34 20.23 10.76
CA TYR A 475 3.51 21.63 11.16
C TYR A 475 4.83 22.19 10.61
N SER A 476 4.92 23.51 10.61
CA SER A 476 6.15 24.22 10.22
C SER A 476 6.59 25.23 11.29
N ARG A 477 7.89 25.47 11.41
CA ARG A 477 8.41 26.73 11.97
C ARG A 477 8.83 27.62 10.78
N VAL A 478 8.05 28.66 10.55
CA VAL A 478 8.19 29.55 9.39
C VAL A 478 9.03 30.78 9.75
N SER A 479 9.74 31.34 8.76
CA SER A 479 10.54 32.57 8.90
C SER A 479 11.53 32.56 10.07
N MET A 480 12.23 31.44 10.28
CA MET A 480 13.24 31.32 11.33
C MET A 480 14.41 32.27 11.04
N LYS A 481 14.83 33.03 12.05
CA LYS A 481 15.99 33.93 11.93
C LYS A 481 17.26 33.11 11.91
N THR A 482 17.95 33.14 10.79
CA THR A 482 19.12 32.29 10.56
C THR A 482 20.40 33.10 10.57
N ARG A 483 21.40 32.62 11.30
CA ARG A 483 22.75 33.19 11.37
C ARG A 483 23.78 32.08 11.47
N GLY A 484 24.99 32.33 11.00
CA GLY A 484 26.08 31.40 11.19
C GLY A 484 27.21 31.61 10.19
N THR A 485 27.79 30.50 9.75
CA THR A 485 28.87 30.51 8.78
C THR A 485 28.63 29.52 7.66
N LEU A 486 29.10 29.89 6.46
CA LEU A 486 29.21 29.01 5.31
C LEU A 486 30.65 29.07 4.80
N SER A 487 31.34 27.94 4.80
CA SER A 487 32.66 27.83 4.17
C SER A 487 32.52 27.34 2.74
N VAL A 488 33.21 27.98 1.81
CA VAL A 488 33.28 27.59 0.38
C VAL A 488 34.74 27.54 -0.03
N GLY A 489 35.22 26.36 -0.45
CA GLY A 489 36.60 26.19 -0.92
C GLY A 489 37.67 26.63 0.10
N GLY A 490 37.40 26.45 1.40
CA GLY A 490 38.28 26.85 2.50
C GLY A 490 38.19 28.31 2.96
N LYS A 491 37.37 29.15 2.31
CA LYS A 491 37.06 30.50 2.80
C LYS A 491 35.72 30.49 3.56
N THR A 492 35.72 30.97 4.80
CA THR A 492 34.52 31.08 5.63
C THR A 492 33.85 32.44 5.48
N TYR A 493 32.55 32.43 5.20
CA TYR A 493 31.67 33.58 5.10
C TYR A 493 30.76 33.62 6.34
N LYS A 494 30.60 34.80 6.94
CA LYS A 494 29.51 35.01 7.89
C LYS A 494 28.24 35.24 7.11
N VAL A 495 27.18 34.53 7.49
CA VAL A 495 25.91 34.56 6.77
C VAL A 495 24.74 34.85 7.70
N SER A 496 23.73 35.51 7.15
CA SER A 496 22.44 35.75 7.80
C SER A 496 21.31 35.52 6.80
N GLY A 497 20.12 35.20 7.28
CA GLY A 497 19.03 34.85 6.38
C GLY A 497 17.74 34.44 7.07
N SER A 498 16.91 33.75 6.29
CA SER A 498 15.66 33.14 6.75
C SER A 498 15.66 31.65 6.44
N SER A 499 15.00 30.88 7.29
CA SER A 499 14.80 29.45 7.08
C SER A 499 13.38 29.02 7.41
N TRP A 500 12.99 27.92 6.78
CA TRP A 500 11.73 27.24 6.96
C TRP A 500 12.02 25.84 7.47
N PHE A 501 11.32 25.41 8.51
CA PHE A 501 11.38 24.04 9.01
C PHE A 501 10.02 23.37 8.85
N ASP A 502 10.02 22.18 8.27
CA ASP A 502 8.87 21.28 8.19
C ASP A 502 9.11 20.03 9.01
N ARG A 503 8.10 19.70 9.81
CA ARG A 503 7.99 18.42 10.51
C ARG A 503 6.74 17.70 10.02
N GLN A 504 6.95 16.53 9.43
CA GLN A 504 5.86 15.70 8.95
C GLN A 504 6.03 14.25 9.36
N TYR A 505 4.94 13.59 9.75
CA TYR A 505 4.94 12.19 10.15
C TYR A 505 3.58 11.53 9.95
N GLY A 506 3.58 10.23 9.67
CA GLY A 506 2.35 9.46 9.47
C GLY A 506 2.55 8.27 8.55
N GLU A 507 1.50 7.95 7.80
CA GLU A 507 1.50 6.96 6.73
C GLU A 507 1.65 7.67 5.38
N LEU A 508 2.90 7.92 4.97
CA LEU A 508 3.23 8.83 3.87
C LEU A 508 3.74 8.13 2.59
N TYR A 509 3.86 6.80 2.60
CA TYR A 509 4.42 6.03 1.45
C TYR A 509 3.65 6.30 0.15
N GLN A 510 2.32 6.38 0.22
CA GLN A 510 1.46 6.63 -0.94
C GLN A 510 1.71 8.01 -1.56
N ALA A 511 2.02 9.02 -0.75
CA ALA A 511 2.36 10.36 -1.22
C ALA A 511 3.72 10.38 -1.94
N ILE A 512 4.74 9.73 -1.36
CA ILE A 512 6.11 9.60 -1.93
C ILE A 512 6.10 8.98 -3.33
N VAL A 513 5.27 7.96 -3.54
CA VAL A 513 5.20 7.28 -4.84
C VAL A 513 4.55 8.16 -5.91
N LYS A 514 3.55 8.98 -5.54
CA LYS A 514 2.81 9.84 -6.49
C LYS A 514 3.64 11.02 -7.01
N GLY A 515 4.47 11.59 -6.15
CA GLY A 515 5.18 12.83 -6.44
C GLY A 515 4.30 14.07 -6.23
N TRP A 516 4.96 15.23 -6.17
CA TRP A 516 4.33 16.50 -5.83
C TRP A 516 5.12 17.70 -6.35
N GLN A 517 4.47 18.86 -6.31
CA GLN A 517 5.12 20.16 -6.24
C GLN A 517 4.81 20.75 -4.87
N TRP A 518 5.83 21.14 -4.12
CA TRP A 518 5.68 21.78 -2.82
C TRP A 518 6.36 23.15 -2.83
N PHE A 519 5.77 24.12 -2.14
CA PHE A 519 6.22 25.50 -2.08
C PHE A 519 6.22 25.98 -0.64
N ALA A 520 7.34 26.52 -0.17
CA ALA A 520 7.41 27.44 0.95
C ALA A 520 7.70 28.84 0.43
N ILE A 521 6.71 29.73 0.46
CA ILE A 521 6.80 31.11 -0.02
C ILE A 521 6.88 32.03 1.20
N GLU A 522 7.99 32.76 1.33
CA GLU A 522 8.22 33.77 2.36
C GLU A 522 8.13 35.16 1.72
N LEU A 523 7.10 35.93 2.06
CA LEU A 523 6.88 37.28 1.56
C LEU A 523 7.56 38.34 2.44
N ASP A 524 7.98 39.45 1.82
CA ASP A 524 8.68 40.57 2.50
C ASP A 524 7.78 41.32 3.49
N ASP A 525 6.45 41.18 3.38
CA ASP A 525 5.47 41.67 4.35
C ASP A 525 5.22 40.69 5.51
N ASP A 526 6.13 39.72 5.67
CA ASP A 526 6.17 38.73 6.74
C ASP A 526 5.00 37.72 6.68
N ARG A 527 4.33 37.56 5.54
CA ARG A 527 3.39 36.46 5.32
C ARG A 527 4.08 35.23 4.75
N GLN A 528 3.58 34.06 5.12
CA GLN A 528 4.17 32.76 4.79
C GLN A 528 3.10 31.89 4.15
N ILE A 529 3.37 31.32 2.98
CA ILE A 529 2.42 30.50 2.24
C ILE A 529 3.06 29.14 1.97
N MET A 530 2.46 28.09 2.52
CA MET A 530 2.80 26.71 2.18
C MET A 530 1.76 26.19 1.21
N LEU A 531 2.20 25.59 0.10
CA LEU A 531 1.31 24.92 -0.87
C LEU A 531 1.91 23.58 -1.27
N TYR A 532 1.04 22.60 -1.50
CA TYR A 532 1.42 21.42 -2.26
C TYR A 532 0.36 21.01 -3.28
N ASP A 533 0.83 20.41 -4.37
CA ASP A 533 0.03 19.82 -5.44
C ASP A 533 0.56 18.41 -5.73
N ILE A 534 -0.18 17.39 -5.27
CA ILE A 534 0.15 15.99 -5.55
C ILE A 534 -0.12 15.69 -7.02
N LEU A 535 0.83 15.06 -7.72
CA LEU A 535 0.71 14.79 -9.14
C LEU A 535 -0.38 13.74 -9.45
N GLY A 536 -1.14 13.98 -10.52
CA GLY A 536 -2.17 13.06 -11.04
C GLY A 536 -3.40 13.77 -11.65
N ALA A 537 -4.39 12.99 -12.10
CA ALA A 537 -5.63 13.52 -12.68
C ALA A 537 -6.57 14.09 -11.60
N GLU A 538 -7.29 15.17 -11.92
CA GLU A 538 -8.03 16.08 -11.01
C GLU A 538 -8.91 15.40 -9.94
N ASN A 539 -9.38 14.17 -10.17
CA ASN A 539 -10.27 13.45 -9.26
C ASN A 539 -9.54 12.43 -8.34
N LYS A 540 -8.22 12.34 -8.42
CA LYS A 540 -7.36 11.38 -7.69
C LYS A 540 -6.12 12.03 -7.05
N VAL A 541 -6.16 13.34 -6.92
CA VAL A 541 -5.09 14.19 -6.38
C VAL A 541 -5.60 15.07 -5.26
N GLU A 542 -4.65 15.56 -4.47
CA GLU A 542 -4.91 16.47 -3.39
C GLU A 542 -4.06 17.73 -3.55
N ARG A 543 -4.72 18.87 -3.40
CA ARG A 543 -4.14 20.21 -3.40
C ARG A 543 -4.56 20.89 -2.13
N SER A 544 -3.58 21.30 -1.33
CA SER A 544 -3.84 22.01 -0.08
C SER A 544 -2.65 22.89 0.26
N GLY A 545 -2.85 23.73 1.26
CA GLY A 545 -1.79 24.55 1.82
C GLY A 545 -2.25 25.27 3.07
N SER A 546 -1.48 26.26 3.48
CA SER A 546 -1.83 27.17 4.55
C SER A 546 -1.22 28.54 4.33
N ILE A 547 -1.83 29.55 4.94
CA ILE A 547 -1.29 30.91 4.99
C ILE A 547 -1.11 31.25 6.45
N THR A 548 0.11 31.65 6.80
CA THR A 548 0.46 32.22 8.10
C THR A 548 0.65 33.72 7.93
N ASP A 549 -0.12 34.51 8.68
CA ASP A 549 -0.03 35.96 8.62
C ASP A 549 1.23 36.51 9.35
N ALA A 550 1.45 37.82 9.26
CA ALA A 550 2.57 38.49 9.92
C ALA A 550 2.53 38.38 11.46
N ALA A 551 1.34 38.14 12.06
CA ALA A 551 1.19 37.92 13.49
C ALA A 551 1.44 36.46 13.91
N GLY A 552 1.63 35.55 12.95
CA GLY A 552 1.85 34.13 13.19
C GLY A 552 0.57 33.30 13.28
N ASN A 553 -0.60 33.84 12.87
CA ASN A 553 -1.83 33.05 12.81
C ASN A 553 -1.89 32.27 11.49
N THR A 554 -1.99 30.95 11.59
CA THR A 554 -2.09 30.05 10.44
C THR A 554 -3.53 29.68 10.16
N ARG A 555 -3.92 29.72 8.88
CA ARG A 555 -5.19 29.16 8.40
C ARG A 555 -4.96 28.22 7.21
N PRO A 556 -5.73 27.12 7.12
CA PRO A 556 -5.65 26.22 5.97
C PRO A 556 -6.27 26.87 4.73
N ILE A 557 -5.77 26.45 3.56
CA ILE A 557 -6.37 26.71 2.25
C ILE A 557 -6.45 25.40 1.46
N VAL A 558 -7.52 25.25 0.69
CA VAL A 558 -7.78 24.05 -0.12
C VAL A 558 -7.69 24.35 -1.60
N GLY A 559 -7.52 23.31 -2.44
CA GLY A 559 -7.15 23.43 -3.85
C GLY A 559 -8.03 24.27 -4.78
N HIS A 560 -9.24 24.69 -4.39
CA HIS A 560 -10.06 25.62 -5.19
C HIS A 560 -9.87 27.09 -4.79
N GLN A 561 -9.15 27.37 -3.70
CA GLN A 561 -8.85 28.70 -3.19
C GLN A 561 -7.53 29.27 -3.73
N PHE A 562 -6.72 28.43 -4.37
CA PHE A 562 -5.49 28.84 -5.02
C PHE A 562 -5.31 28.15 -6.36
N LYS A 563 -4.43 28.70 -7.19
CA LYS A 563 -4.06 28.14 -8.48
C LYS A 563 -2.55 28.25 -8.66
N VAL A 564 -1.93 27.17 -9.15
CA VAL A 564 -0.52 27.13 -9.54
C VAL A 564 -0.46 26.88 -11.05
N GLU A 565 0.05 27.85 -11.80
CA GLU A 565 0.27 27.76 -13.24
C GLU A 565 1.77 27.65 -13.51
N VAL A 566 2.19 26.62 -14.26
CA VAL A 566 3.58 26.44 -14.67
C VAL A 566 3.89 27.36 -15.85
N LEU A 567 4.85 28.27 -15.68
CA LEU A 567 5.24 29.27 -16.69
C LEU A 567 6.37 28.79 -17.61
N GLY A 568 7.20 27.88 -17.12
CA GLY A 568 8.35 27.36 -17.85
C GLY A 568 8.69 25.93 -17.46
N ARG A 569 9.59 25.30 -18.23
CA ARG A 569 10.13 23.98 -17.93
C ARG A 569 11.63 23.96 -18.17
N TRP A 570 12.36 23.28 -17.31
CA TRP A 570 13.78 23.02 -17.45
C TRP A 570 14.01 21.53 -17.67
N ARG A 571 14.89 21.20 -18.61
CA ARG A 571 15.30 19.81 -18.86
C ARG A 571 16.69 19.63 -18.27
N SER A 572 16.83 18.66 -17.37
CA SER A 572 18.12 18.32 -16.80
C SER A 572 19.09 17.83 -17.89
N PRO A 573 20.30 18.39 -17.98
CA PRO A 573 21.34 17.87 -18.85
C PRO A 573 21.97 16.57 -18.29
N HIS A 574 21.75 16.26 -17.01
CA HIS A 574 22.34 15.11 -16.33
C HIS A 574 21.47 13.85 -16.45
N THR A 575 20.16 13.98 -16.23
CA THR A 575 19.20 12.87 -16.16
C THR A 575 18.23 12.86 -17.35
N GLY A 576 18.08 14.00 -18.05
CA GLY A 576 17.08 14.18 -19.11
C GLY A 576 15.67 14.47 -18.62
N CYS A 577 15.44 14.48 -17.30
CA CYS A 577 14.16 14.78 -16.67
C CYS A 577 13.66 16.19 -16.98
N VAL A 578 12.34 16.42 -16.95
CA VAL A 578 11.74 17.71 -17.30
C VAL A 578 10.90 18.26 -16.15
N TYR A 579 11.47 19.21 -15.44
CA TYR A 579 10.87 19.86 -14.29
C TYR A 579 10.13 21.15 -14.70
N PRO A 580 8.98 21.47 -14.08
CA PRO A 580 8.49 22.84 -14.02
C PRO A 580 9.59 23.79 -13.52
N SER A 581 9.67 24.97 -14.12
CA SER A 581 10.70 25.97 -13.81
C SER A 581 10.09 27.35 -14.03
N GLY A 582 9.56 27.93 -12.95
CA GLY A 582 8.80 29.16 -12.97
C GLY A 582 7.30 28.89 -12.81
N TRP A 583 6.66 29.59 -11.87
CA TRP A 583 5.26 29.40 -11.53
C TRP A 583 4.56 30.73 -11.29
N ARG A 584 3.27 30.80 -11.66
CA ARG A 584 2.35 31.83 -11.20
C ARG A 584 1.42 31.22 -10.16
N VAL A 585 1.45 31.76 -8.96
CA VAL A 585 0.63 31.37 -7.83
C VAL A 585 -0.42 32.45 -7.59
N GLU A 586 -1.69 32.09 -7.71
CA GLU A 586 -2.82 32.96 -7.41
C GLU A 586 -3.51 32.47 -6.14
N VAL A 587 -3.65 33.32 -5.13
CA VAL A 587 -4.32 33.00 -3.86
C VAL A 587 -4.85 34.27 -3.21
N ASP A 588 -6.07 34.22 -2.65
CA ASP A 588 -6.76 35.36 -2.02
C ASP A 588 -6.84 36.65 -2.88
N GLY A 589 -6.87 36.50 -4.20
CA GLY A 589 -6.90 37.62 -5.15
C GLY A 589 -5.55 38.30 -5.36
N GLU A 590 -4.48 37.75 -4.79
CA GLU A 590 -3.10 38.16 -5.04
C GLU A 590 -2.43 37.22 -6.05
N THR A 591 -1.38 37.72 -6.69
CA THR A 591 -0.62 36.96 -7.70
C THR A 591 0.87 37.09 -7.42
N PHE A 592 1.52 35.94 -7.33
CA PHE A 592 2.95 35.82 -7.09
C PHE A 592 3.59 35.05 -8.24
N GLU A 593 4.72 35.55 -8.76
CA GLU A 593 5.54 34.81 -9.71
C GLU A 593 6.79 34.29 -8.98
N VAL A 594 6.93 32.97 -8.97
CA VAL A 594 8.02 32.23 -8.32
C VAL A 594 9.00 31.78 -9.39
N GLU A 595 10.25 32.22 -9.31
CA GLU A 595 11.29 31.95 -10.31
C GLU A 595 12.54 31.33 -9.66
N PRO A 596 13.04 30.18 -10.15
CA PRO A 596 14.27 29.58 -9.64
C PRO A 596 15.47 30.55 -9.74
N MET A 597 16.25 30.66 -8.67
CA MET A 597 17.50 31.46 -8.66
C MET A 597 18.59 30.82 -9.53
N VAL A 598 18.64 29.49 -9.52
CA VAL A 598 19.49 28.64 -10.36
C VAL A 598 18.58 27.59 -11.02
N LYS A 599 18.80 27.27 -12.29
CA LYS A 599 17.93 26.29 -12.99
C LYS A 599 18.26 24.86 -12.63
N ASP A 600 19.55 24.56 -12.55
CA ASP A 600 20.07 23.22 -12.22
C ASP A 600 20.18 23.08 -10.71
N GLN A 601 19.06 22.72 -10.08
CA GLN A 601 18.95 22.39 -8.65
C GLN A 601 18.42 20.95 -8.50
N GLU A 602 18.82 20.08 -9.41
CA GLU A 602 18.44 18.66 -9.39
C GLU A 602 19.32 17.88 -8.42
N LEU A 603 18.69 17.28 -7.42
CA LEU A 603 19.31 16.34 -6.50
C LEU A 603 19.30 14.96 -7.16
N ARG A 604 20.44 14.64 -7.78
CA ARG A 604 20.65 13.40 -8.57
C ARG A 604 21.02 12.27 -7.62
N ALA A 605 20.03 11.75 -6.95
CA ALA A 605 20.22 10.83 -5.84
C ALA A 605 20.83 9.50 -6.34
N LYS A 606 21.91 9.05 -5.68
CA LYS A 606 22.67 7.85 -6.08
C LYS A 606 22.28 6.69 -5.19
N HIS A 607 21.00 6.37 -5.20
CA HIS A 607 20.38 5.38 -4.33
C HIS A 607 20.89 3.94 -4.49
N GLY A 608 21.75 3.67 -5.48
CA GLY A 608 22.38 2.37 -5.69
C GLY A 608 21.36 1.25 -5.94
N PHE A 609 21.04 0.48 -4.89
CA PHE A 609 20.06 -0.61 -4.91
C PHE A 609 18.64 -0.18 -4.49
N TRP A 610 18.47 1.04 -3.97
CA TRP A 610 17.18 1.60 -3.55
C TRP A 610 16.58 2.43 -4.71
N PRO A 611 15.32 2.24 -5.12
CA PRO A 611 14.70 3.02 -6.20
C PRO A 611 14.06 4.31 -5.64
N GLY A 612 14.85 5.11 -4.93
CA GLY A 612 14.39 6.35 -4.33
C GLY A 612 13.93 7.41 -5.35
N PRO A 613 13.10 8.37 -4.93
CA PRO A 613 12.76 9.51 -5.78
C PRO A 613 13.98 10.35 -6.13
N GLU A 614 13.96 10.89 -7.36
CA GLU A 614 14.84 11.97 -7.81
C GLU A 614 14.11 13.28 -7.53
N TYR A 615 14.80 14.24 -6.93
CA TYR A 615 14.23 15.52 -6.51
C TYR A 615 14.81 16.69 -7.30
N TRP A 616 14.03 17.75 -7.41
CA TRP A 616 14.55 19.08 -7.71
C TRP A 616 14.23 19.96 -6.50
N GLU A 617 15.28 20.52 -5.90
CA GLU A 617 15.26 21.18 -4.58
C GLU A 617 15.75 22.61 -4.73
N GLY A 618 14.86 23.53 -5.07
CA GLY A 618 15.28 24.80 -5.61
C GLY A 618 14.90 26.04 -4.82
N ALA A 619 15.93 26.82 -4.48
CA ALA A 619 15.78 28.20 -4.07
C ALA A 619 15.26 29.06 -5.23
N ALA A 620 14.28 29.91 -4.92
CA ALA A 620 13.56 30.75 -5.85
C ALA A 620 13.31 32.17 -5.29
N THR A 621 13.15 33.14 -6.18
CA THR A 621 12.67 34.49 -5.88
C THR A 621 11.18 34.60 -6.10
N VAL A 622 10.54 35.50 -5.37
CA VAL A 622 9.11 35.81 -5.49
C VAL A 622 8.93 37.27 -5.87
N SER A 623 8.06 37.53 -6.85
CA SER A 623 7.64 38.87 -7.26
C SER A 623 6.12 38.94 -7.45
N GLY A 624 5.58 40.14 -7.72
CA GLY A 624 4.14 40.34 -7.94
C GLY A 624 3.51 41.20 -6.85
N SER A 625 2.41 40.70 -6.26
CA SER A 625 1.67 41.40 -5.20
C SER A 625 2.54 41.75 -3.97
N SER A 626 3.51 40.90 -3.66
CA SER A 626 4.58 41.16 -2.70
C SER A 626 5.85 40.48 -3.19
N ALA A 627 7.01 41.09 -2.93
CA ALA A 627 8.30 40.47 -3.19
C ALA A 627 8.63 39.49 -2.06
N GLY A 628 9.58 38.60 -2.31
CA GLY A 628 10.01 37.63 -1.31
C GLY A 628 10.91 36.55 -1.88
N ARG A 629 10.96 35.43 -1.17
CA ARG A 629 11.75 34.25 -1.53
C ARG A 629 10.91 33.00 -1.38
N ALA A 630 11.29 31.94 -2.07
CA ALA A 630 10.62 30.66 -1.93
C ALA A 630 11.61 29.50 -2.05
N TYR A 631 11.26 28.39 -1.44
CA TYR A 631 11.85 27.10 -1.76
C TYR A 631 10.79 26.22 -2.42
N VAL A 632 11.19 25.51 -3.48
CA VAL A 632 10.29 24.65 -4.24
C VAL A 632 10.91 23.26 -4.35
N GLU A 633 10.16 22.26 -3.88
CA GLU A 633 10.51 20.84 -4.00
C GLU A 633 9.64 20.19 -5.07
N LEU A 634 10.26 19.44 -5.97
CA LEU A 634 9.59 18.70 -7.03
C LEU A 634 9.99 17.22 -6.97
N ASN A 635 8.99 16.36 -6.75
CA ASN A 635 9.15 14.91 -6.75
C ASN A 635 8.30 14.29 -7.86
N GLY A 636 8.82 13.25 -8.53
CA GLY A 636 8.07 12.42 -9.48
C GLY A 636 8.16 12.88 -10.94
N PHE A 637 8.89 13.96 -11.24
CA PHE A 637 9.03 14.50 -12.60
C PHE A 637 10.09 13.80 -13.47
N CYS A 638 10.93 12.96 -12.87
CA CYS A 638 11.82 12.04 -13.57
C CYS A 638 11.13 10.75 -14.04
N ARG A 639 9.92 10.48 -13.55
CA ARG A 639 9.13 9.32 -13.94
C ARG A 639 8.22 9.76 -15.09
N GLY A 640 8.03 8.94 -16.13
CA GLY A 640 7.08 9.27 -17.19
C GLY A 640 5.71 9.58 -16.57
N ALA A 641 4.88 10.42 -17.21
CA ALA A 641 3.58 10.87 -16.67
C ALA A 641 2.58 9.74 -16.31
N GLU A 642 2.95 8.47 -16.55
CA GLU A 642 2.23 7.25 -16.19
C GLU A 642 3.09 6.26 -15.37
N GLY A 643 4.14 6.71 -14.67
CA GLY A 643 4.97 5.83 -13.82
C GLY A 643 5.82 4.80 -14.58
N THR A 644 5.92 4.91 -15.90
CA THR A 644 6.89 4.14 -16.68
C THR A 644 8.25 4.82 -16.66
N LEU A 645 9.27 4.08 -16.19
CA LEU A 645 10.67 4.41 -16.41
C LEU A 645 10.87 4.56 -17.93
N ALA A 646 11.30 5.75 -18.36
CA ALA A 646 11.78 5.95 -19.72
C ALA A 646 13.14 5.22 -19.82
N PHE A 647 13.21 4.22 -20.68
CA PHE A 647 14.49 3.66 -21.15
C PHE A 647 15.12 4.60 -22.19
#